data_AF-A0A0L6WAH1-F1
#
_entry.id   AF-A0A0L6WAH1-F1
#
_cell.length_a   1.000
_cell.length_b   1.000
_cell.length_c   1.000
_cell.angle_alpha   90.00
_cell.angle_beta   90.00
_cell.angle_gamma   90.00
#
_symmetry.space_group_name_H-M   'P 1'
#
loop_
_entity.id
_entity.type
_entity.pdbx_description
1 polymer ?
#
loop_
_entity_poly.entity_id
_entity_poly.type
_entity_poly.pdbx_seq_one_letter_code
_entity_poly.pdbx_strand_id
1 'polypeptide(L)'
;MSRIEAELPLRLPEPVVSDTAVFEDISSEDYASLRISLRKPPSTTIQALEGLIRAERHREAWAFCQEMLSSGIEIPRSNVYGIAAMAVLASNDLPEKEQLSRFSLWLSLIPSAREDQGHDHKNIVLMRRRIFHGLQPTIALAIKFSLIMASKGYAELICPEAMTFITRFSLPSVSLRFIKDFLNYDLAYVIDLYPKPEEGLREVDDEVRLRRLQELAHLVQKPAIETYTRSGEFAAAVSLLPNSKDPFRLSSRTYELLLSRLHHTRVGSFSDYIDLVEKLRQDPTYYEIPRTPSYVEVDTNWHTKTSHLKALEKELDSQSPFYMGDSLSHQLRYILDRIRLSELSAPELVIFFSDYLDSERTTAIMRLRKLALGRNWPTGSIFLYAEMSYYLNQAFYPLVLQTYMNHFYCSGVPEQELAAAIHHFEANEEVDRSHPAYSVKQSRSIRRWIPTESHTDLVWHALARAAPARRDVDNLYHRFIRYQLRIREKNPPEDETRSSFPPSIEHPIGTSVFTVFLSRLLRPDEPNRVSEFFHDMEKVGVNPTIHHFTLLVTFYVHIGDLKRVFSIVHILEQAHPVESPIPMQLSLETVHGQRPEPGIPIPDVVFYTSLLGALVEHKYLQEAQEIRRLFNHRFIHIKYLHRPLDIGFIRLKQLQHEVDQQRVRLTGFLRRTNCLFLLY
;
A
#
# COMPACT_ATOMS: atom_id res chain seq x y z
N MET A 1 -0.30 -1.66 65.76
CA MET A 1 1.09 -1.88 66.21
C MET A 1 1.26 -1.81 67.73
N SER A 2 0.51 -1.00 68.50
CA SER A 2 0.74 -0.85 69.96
C SER A 2 0.27 -2.00 70.88
N ARG A 3 -0.19 -3.13 70.33
CA ARG A 3 -0.56 -4.34 71.11
C ARG A 3 0.46 -5.46 71.01
N ILE A 4 1.36 -5.43 70.03
CA ILE A 4 2.38 -6.48 69.83
C ILE A 4 3.63 -6.17 70.66
N GLU A 5 3.92 -4.90 70.94
CA GLU A 5 5.08 -4.50 71.77
C GLU A 5 4.88 -4.75 73.28
N ALA A 6 3.64 -4.96 73.74
CA ALA A 6 3.35 -5.14 75.17
C ALA A 6 3.44 -6.59 75.66
N GLU A 7 3.50 -7.58 74.75
CA GLU A 7 3.48 -9.01 75.11
C GLU A 7 4.78 -9.76 74.77
N LEU A 8 5.79 -9.08 74.20
CA LEU A 8 7.09 -9.69 73.92
C LEU A 8 7.99 -9.60 75.16
N PRO A 9 8.41 -10.74 75.75
CA PRO A 9 9.31 -10.73 76.89
C PRO A 9 10.66 -10.11 76.51
N LEU A 10 11.15 -9.19 77.36
CA LEU A 10 12.40 -8.42 77.16
C LEU A 10 13.67 -9.28 76.98
N ARG A 11 13.59 -10.59 77.27
CA ARG A 11 14.62 -11.58 76.96
C ARG A 11 13.95 -12.89 76.58
N LEU A 12 14.34 -13.44 75.43
CA LEU A 12 14.05 -14.82 75.08
C LEU A 12 14.72 -15.74 76.12
N PRO A 13 14.04 -16.79 76.63
CA PRO A 13 14.65 -17.75 77.54
C PRO A 13 15.86 -18.42 76.88
N GLU A 14 16.94 -18.56 77.63
CA GLU A 14 18.13 -19.28 77.16
C GLU A 14 17.76 -20.73 76.83
N PRO A 15 18.24 -21.26 75.69
CA PRO A 15 17.88 -22.60 75.24
C PRO A 15 18.31 -23.64 76.27
N VAL A 16 17.35 -24.41 76.77
CA VAL A 16 17.62 -25.53 77.67
C VAL A 16 18.42 -26.57 76.90
N VAL A 17 19.64 -26.85 77.37
CA VAL A 17 20.68 -27.66 76.68
C VAL A 17 20.29 -29.15 76.52
N SER A 18 19.06 -29.55 76.86
CA SER A 18 18.59 -30.93 76.74
C SER A 18 17.67 -31.21 75.54
N ASP A 19 17.29 -30.20 74.75
CA ASP A 19 16.53 -30.42 73.51
C ASP A 19 17.49 -30.60 72.33
N THR A 20 18.04 -31.81 72.22
CA THR A 20 18.67 -32.30 71.00
C THR A 20 17.66 -32.29 69.85
N ALA A 21 17.85 -31.34 68.95
CA ALA A 21 17.53 -31.36 67.52
C ALA A 21 16.50 -32.42 67.08
N VAL A 22 15.21 -32.06 67.13
CA VAL A 22 14.10 -32.82 66.51
C VAL A 22 14.19 -32.83 64.97
N PHE A 23 15.13 -32.11 64.36
CA PHE A 23 15.26 -31.95 62.90
C PHE A 23 16.53 -32.54 62.28
N GLU A 24 17.35 -33.28 63.03
CA GLU A 24 18.58 -33.88 62.49
C GLU A 24 18.56 -35.41 62.59
N ASP A 25 17.66 -36.02 61.81
CA ASP A 25 17.77 -37.44 61.48
C ASP A 25 18.79 -37.60 60.33
N ILE A 26 20.08 -37.49 60.68
CA ILE A 26 21.23 -37.52 59.75
C ILE A 26 21.46 -38.91 59.12
N SER A 27 20.59 -39.90 59.38
CA SER A 27 20.78 -41.28 58.93
C SER A 27 19.89 -41.73 57.76
N SER A 28 19.10 -40.83 57.16
CA SER A 28 18.33 -41.14 55.94
C SER A 28 19.24 -41.21 54.70
N GLU A 29 19.52 -42.43 54.26
CA GLU A 29 20.18 -42.76 52.97
C GLU A 29 19.42 -42.22 51.75
N ASP A 30 18.20 -41.68 51.90
CA ASP A 30 17.42 -41.09 50.80
C ASP A 30 17.94 -39.71 50.35
N TYR A 31 18.88 -39.11 51.07
CA TYR A 31 19.57 -37.89 50.62
C TYR A 31 20.82 -38.18 49.76
N ALA A 32 21.25 -39.43 49.66
CA ALA A 32 22.50 -39.82 49.01
C ALA A 32 22.33 -40.14 47.51
N SER A 33 21.69 -39.27 46.72
CA SER A 33 21.90 -39.24 45.25
C SER A 33 21.27 -38.07 44.50
N LEU A 34 20.97 -36.94 45.16
CA LEU A 34 21.00 -35.67 44.44
C LEU A 34 22.46 -35.22 44.35
N ARG A 35 23.22 -35.81 43.42
CA ARG A 35 24.38 -35.12 42.82
C ARG A 35 23.81 -33.88 42.14
N ILE A 36 23.60 -32.82 42.93
CA ILE A 36 23.42 -31.46 42.47
C ILE A 36 24.73 -31.17 41.77
N SER A 37 24.81 -31.46 40.46
CA SER A 37 25.92 -31.05 39.60
C SER A 37 26.25 -29.63 39.98
N LEU A 38 27.41 -29.42 40.62
CA LEU A 38 27.88 -28.15 41.15
C LEU A 38 27.58 -27.07 40.11
N ARG A 39 26.44 -26.41 40.30
CA ARG A 39 25.85 -25.47 39.37
C ARG A 39 26.77 -24.27 39.41
N LYS A 40 27.03 -23.71 38.23
CA LYS A 40 27.72 -22.44 38.01
C LYS A 40 27.43 -21.44 39.14
N PRO A 41 28.39 -20.57 39.53
CA PRO A 41 28.20 -19.56 40.59
C PRO A 41 26.85 -18.85 40.43
N PRO A 42 26.19 -18.44 41.54
CA PRO A 42 24.84 -17.89 41.49
C PRO A 42 24.81 -16.79 40.43
N SER A 43 24.12 -17.08 39.33
CA SER A 43 23.95 -16.13 38.25
C SER A 43 23.34 -14.89 38.90
N THR A 44 23.98 -13.73 38.73
CA THR A 44 23.37 -12.48 39.17
C THR A 44 21.95 -12.41 38.59
N THR A 45 21.02 -11.76 39.28
CA THR A 45 19.63 -11.63 38.80
C THR A 45 19.57 -11.13 37.35
N ILE A 46 20.51 -10.25 36.97
CA ILE A 46 20.71 -9.77 35.60
C ILE A 46 21.11 -10.90 34.64
N GLN A 47 22.09 -11.74 35.00
CA GLN A 47 22.48 -12.90 34.18
C GLN A 47 21.35 -13.92 34.04
N ALA A 48 20.51 -14.08 35.08
CA ALA A 48 19.31 -14.91 35.00
C ALA A 48 18.31 -14.33 34.00
N LEU A 49 18.05 -13.02 34.05
CA LEU A 49 17.18 -12.34 33.09
C LEU A 49 17.69 -12.47 31.65
N GLU A 50 18.97 -12.17 31.42
CA GLU A 50 19.56 -12.34 30.09
C GLU A 50 19.55 -13.81 29.63
N GLY A 51 19.72 -14.75 30.57
CA GLY A 51 19.61 -16.18 30.32
C GLY A 51 18.22 -16.58 29.84
N LEU A 52 17.16 -16.06 30.45
CA LEU A 52 15.77 -16.28 30.01
C LEU A 52 15.52 -15.73 28.61
N ILE A 53 16.06 -14.56 28.29
CA ILE A 53 15.92 -13.95 26.95
C ILE A 53 16.65 -14.77 25.89
N ARG A 54 17.89 -15.20 26.17
CA ARG A 54 18.68 -16.05 25.26
C ARG A 54 18.07 -17.44 25.09
N ALA A 55 17.36 -17.95 26.10
CA ALA A 55 16.64 -19.21 26.06
C ALA A 55 15.24 -19.08 25.42
N GLU A 56 14.91 -17.94 24.80
CA GLU A 56 13.62 -17.66 24.15
C GLU A 56 12.38 -17.76 25.08
N ARG A 57 12.60 -17.74 26.41
CA ARG A 57 11.53 -17.76 27.43
C ARG A 57 11.00 -16.35 27.70
N HIS A 58 10.56 -15.66 26.64
CA HIS A 58 10.25 -14.23 26.67
C HIS A 58 9.10 -13.85 27.64
N ARG A 59 8.11 -14.73 27.83
CA ARG A 59 7.01 -14.50 28.77
C ARG A 59 7.49 -14.48 30.22
N GLU A 60 8.39 -15.40 30.57
CA GLU A 60 8.98 -15.45 31.91
C GLU A 60 9.97 -14.33 32.13
N ALA A 61 10.79 -14.01 31.11
CA ALA A 61 11.68 -12.85 31.15
C ALA A 61 10.92 -11.54 31.40
N TRP A 62 9.71 -11.40 30.82
CA TRP A 62 8.85 -10.25 31.08
C TRP A 62 8.36 -10.19 32.53
N ALA A 63 7.81 -11.29 33.06
CA ALA A 63 7.36 -11.35 34.45
C ALA A 63 8.50 -11.05 35.43
N PHE A 64 9.66 -11.67 35.19
CA PHE A 64 10.86 -11.46 36.00
C PHE A 64 11.38 -10.02 35.92
N CYS A 65 11.35 -9.39 34.75
CA CYS A 65 11.70 -7.98 34.58
C CYS A 65 10.74 -7.07 35.36
N GLN A 66 9.44 -7.35 35.37
CA GLN A 66 8.47 -6.60 36.16
C GLN A 66 8.72 -6.75 37.66
N GLU A 67 9.08 -7.95 38.15
CA GLU A 67 9.45 -8.20 39.54
C GLU A 67 10.72 -7.47 39.95
N MET A 68 11.73 -7.41 39.07
CA MET A 68 12.96 -6.65 39.32
C MET A 68 12.65 -5.15 39.45
N LEU A 69 11.82 -4.61 38.55
CA LEU A 69 11.43 -3.19 38.58
C LEU A 69 10.56 -2.85 39.79
N SER A 70 9.63 -3.72 40.17
CA SER A 70 8.80 -3.51 41.38
C SER A 70 9.62 -3.59 42.67
N SER A 71 10.73 -4.34 42.64
CA SER A 71 11.70 -4.44 43.74
C SER A 71 12.73 -3.30 43.76
N GLY A 72 12.65 -2.35 42.81
CA GLY A 72 13.60 -1.22 42.70
C GLY A 72 15.01 -1.63 42.25
N ILE A 73 15.16 -2.82 41.65
CA ILE A 73 16.45 -3.27 41.13
C ILE A 73 16.71 -2.57 39.79
N GLU A 74 17.79 -1.78 39.73
CA GLU A 74 18.22 -1.15 38.48
C GLU A 74 18.72 -2.21 37.49
N ILE A 75 18.12 -2.24 36.30
CA ILE A 75 18.50 -3.15 35.22
C ILE A 75 19.54 -2.43 34.34
N PRO A 76 20.79 -2.90 34.28
CA PRO A 76 21.81 -2.28 33.44
C PRO A 76 21.44 -2.45 31.96
N ARG A 77 21.84 -1.49 31.12
CA ARG A 77 21.55 -1.52 29.68
C ARG A 77 22.37 -2.62 28.99
N SER A 78 21.75 -3.37 28.08
CA SER A 78 22.38 -4.48 27.37
C SER A 78 21.75 -4.70 25.99
N ASN A 79 22.56 -5.03 24.99
CA ASN A 79 22.10 -5.31 23.62
C ASN A 79 21.20 -6.57 23.53
N VAL A 80 21.25 -7.44 24.55
CA VAL A 80 20.42 -8.65 24.66
C VAL A 80 18.93 -8.31 24.70
N TYR A 81 18.55 -7.18 25.29
CA TYR A 81 17.15 -6.75 25.37
C TYR A 81 16.55 -6.42 24.01
N GLY A 82 17.36 -6.18 22.98
CA GLY A 82 16.89 -6.08 21.60
C GLY A 82 16.25 -7.37 21.08
N ILE A 83 16.67 -8.54 21.57
CA ILE A 83 16.05 -9.83 21.25
C ILE A 83 14.65 -9.91 21.86
N ALA A 84 14.50 -9.50 23.13
CA ALA A 84 13.20 -9.46 23.80
C ALA A 84 12.25 -8.46 23.13
N ALA A 85 12.74 -7.28 22.75
CA ALA A 85 11.96 -6.31 21.98
C ALA A 85 11.46 -6.89 20.65
N MET A 86 12.33 -7.60 19.91
CA MET A 86 11.96 -8.29 18.67
C MET A 86 10.92 -9.40 18.86
N ALA A 87 11.00 -10.13 19.97
CA ALA A 87 10.02 -11.15 20.32
C ALA A 87 8.64 -10.54 20.62
N VAL A 88 8.59 -9.38 21.28
CA VAL A 88 7.34 -8.63 21.50
C VAL A 88 6.71 -8.19 20.17
N LEU A 89 7.52 -7.74 19.21
CA LEU A 89 7.05 -7.42 17.85
C LEU A 89 6.61 -8.66 17.04
N ALA A 90 7.02 -9.85 17.46
CA ALA A 90 6.63 -11.12 16.85
C ALA A 90 5.35 -11.73 17.39
N SER A 91 4.95 -11.31 18.58
CA SER A 91 3.75 -11.78 19.23
C SER A 91 2.51 -11.12 18.65
N ASN A 92 1.66 -11.91 17.99
CA ASN A 92 0.33 -11.48 17.55
C ASN A 92 -0.73 -11.59 18.67
N ASP A 93 -0.40 -12.27 19.78
CA ASP A 93 -1.35 -12.60 20.85
C ASP A 93 -1.55 -11.46 21.88
N LEU A 94 -0.74 -10.41 21.82
CA LEU A 94 -0.75 -9.33 22.80
C LEU A 94 -1.69 -8.20 22.37
N PRO A 95 -2.50 -7.65 23.28
CA PRO A 95 -3.21 -6.39 23.03
C PRO A 95 -2.23 -5.28 22.66
N GLU A 96 -2.59 -4.44 21.69
CA GLU A 96 -1.71 -3.39 21.14
C GLU A 96 -1.10 -2.48 22.23
N LYS A 97 -1.89 -2.09 23.24
CA LYS A 97 -1.40 -1.28 24.37
C LYS A 97 -0.32 -1.99 25.18
N GLU A 98 -0.52 -3.28 25.42
CA GLU A 98 0.43 -4.10 26.16
C GLU A 98 1.69 -4.36 25.32
N GLN A 99 1.54 -4.65 24.04
CA GLN A 99 2.65 -4.77 23.10
C GLN A 99 3.49 -3.50 23.09
N LEU A 100 2.86 -2.32 22.99
CA LEU A 100 3.54 -1.03 22.99
C LEU A 100 4.28 -0.77 24.31
N SER A 101 3.66 -1.08 25.45
CA SER A 101 4.26 -0.94 26.78
C SER A 101 5.47 -1.85 26.96
N ARG A 102 5.31 -3.15 26.68
CA ARG A 102 6.38 -4.15 26.75
C ARG A 102 7.54 -3.79 25.83
N PHE A 103 7.24 -3.42 24.59
CA PHE A 103 8.23 -3.02 23.61
C PHE A 103 9.01 -1.78 24.05
N SER A 104 8.32 -0.75 24.54
CA SER A 104 8.94 0.50 25.01
C SER A 104 9.91 0.25 26.16
N LEU A 105 9.57 -0.64 27.09
CA LEU A 105 10.44 -0.99 28.22
C LEU A 105 11.70 -1.70 27.73
N TRP A 106 11.57 -2.75 26.91
CA TRP A 106 12.74 -3.46 26.41
C TRP A 106 13.65 -2.56 25.58
N LEU A 107 13.06 -1.68 24.78
CA LEU A 107 13.79 -0.72 23.98
C LEU A 107 14.54 0.30 24.84
N SER A 108 13.97 0.75 25.97
CA SER A 108 14.65 1.69 26.87
C SER A 108 15.87 1.08 27.57
N LEU A 109 15.92 -0.25 27.71
CA LEU A 109 17.06 -1.00 28.25
C LEU A 109 18.19 -1.25 27.24
N ILE A 110 18.02 -0.91 25.96
CA ILE A 110 19.11 -0.99 24.97
C ILE A 110 20.13 0.13 25.26
N PRO A 111 21.45 -0.10 25.12
CA PRO A 111 22.47 0.94 25.27
C PRO A 111 22.21 2.17 24.38
N SER A 112 22.73 3.32 24.78
CA SER A 112 22.79 4.50 23.90
C SER A 112 23.90 4.34 22.85
N ALA A 113 23.85 5.12 21.77
CA ALA A 113 24.88 5.11 20.73
C ALA A 113 26.29 5.45 21.28
N ARG A 114 26.37 6.17 22.41
CA ARG A 114 27.63 6.44 23.13
C ARG A 114 28.15 5.23 23.90
N GLU A 115 27.25 4.47 24.53
CA GLU A 115 27.59 3.27 25.33
C GLU A 115 27.91 2.07 24.44
N ASP A 116 27.36 2.06 23.23
CA ASP A 116 27.57 1.01 22.24
C ASP A 116 28.99 1.14 21.63
N GLN A 117 29.96 0.40 22.18
CA GLN A 117 31.37 0.40 21.74
C GLN A 117 31.57 -0.33 20.39
N GLY A 118 30.75 0.00 19.39
CA GLY A 118 30.78 -0.61 18.06
C GLY A 118 30.18 -2.02 18.00
N HIS A 119 29.19 -2.34 18.83
CA HIS A 119 28.49 -3.61 18.68
C HIS A 119 27.57 -3.59 17.46
N ASP A 120 27.17 -4.79 17.09
CA ASP A 120 26.37 -5.07 15.92
C ASP A 120 24.95 -4.48 16.04
N HIS A 121 24.68 -3.38 15.32
CA HIS A 121 23.35 -2.76 15.23
C HIS A 121 22.29 -3.64 14.55
N LYS A 122 22.56 -4.92 14.26
CA LYS A 122 21.63 -5.89 13.65
C LYS A 122 20.24 -5.85 14.26
N ASN A 123 20.12 -5.87 15.58
CA ASN A 123 18.80 -5.88 16.23
C ASN A 123 18.02 -4.58 15.95
N ILE A 124 18.67 -3.42 16.00
CA ILE A 124 18.06 -2.13 15.67
C ILE A 124 17.61 -2.10 14.21
N VAL A 125 18.45 -2.58 13.29
CA VAL A 125 18.12 -2.65 11.86
C VAL A 125 16.95 -3.60 11.60
N LEU A 126 16.89 -4.74 12.31
CA LEU A 126 15.78 -5.69 12.22
C LEU A 126 14.48 -5.11 12.80
N MET A 127 14.53 -4.43 13.94
CA MET A 127 13.39 -3.71 14.51
C MET A 127 12.89 -2.62 13.57
N ARG A 128 13.81 -1.78 13.05
CA ARG A 128 13.51 -0.75 12.05
C ARG A 128 12.78 -1.36 10.84
N ARG A 129 13.30 -2.46 10.30
CA ARG A 129 12.67 -3.17 9.18
C ARG A 129 11.30 -3.71 9.55
N ARG A 130 11.13 -4.28 10.74
CA ARG A 130 9.85 -4.86 11.17
C ARG A 130 8.77 -3.82 11.43
N ILE A 131 9.15 -2.68 12.00
CA ILE A 131 8.23 -1.59 12.36
C ILE A 131 7.82 -0.80 11.11
N PHE A 132 8.79 -0.35 10.30
CA PHE A 132 8.49 0.50 9.14
C PHE A 132 8.17 -0.28 7.87
N HIS A 133 8.57 -1.55 7.78
CA HIS A 133 8.29 -2.42 6.62
C HIS A 133 7.54 -3.69 7.02
N GLY A 134 6.82 -3.64 8.14
CA GLY A 134 5.80 -4.63 8.49
C GLY A 134 4.59 -4.56 7.54
N LEU A 135 3.77 -5.61 7.54
CA LEU A 135 2.48 -5.63 6.81
C LEU A 135 1.49 -4.65 7.45
N GLN A 136 1.44 -4.64 8.79
CA GLN A 136 0.66 -3.74 9.63
C GLN A 136 1.57 -2.89 10.50
N PRO A 137 2.08 -1.78 9.97
CA PRO A 137 2.91 -0.91 10.75
C PRO A 137 2.04 -0.02 11.65
N THR A 138 2.11 -0.25 12.96
CA THR A 138 1.39 0.56 13.95
C THR A 138 2.06 1.93 14.11
N ILE A 139 1.34 3.01 13.83
CA ILE A 139 1.88 4.38 13.92
C ILE A 139 2.35 4.70 15.35
N ALA A 140 1.57 4.33 16.37
CA ALA A 140 1.93 4.57 17.76
C ALA A 140 3.26 3.88 18.14
N LEU A 141 3.47 2.66 17.67
CA LEU A 141 4.71 1.90 17.84
C LEU A 141 5.87 2.55 17.07
N ALA A 142 5.64 2.98 15.83
CA ALA A 142 6.62 3.67 15.00
C ALA A 142 7.07 5.00 15.63
N ILE A 143 6.13 5.81 16.13
CA ILE A 143 6.41 7.04 16.88
C ILE A 143 7.24 6.71 18.12
N LYS A 144 6.77 5.78 18.95
CA LYS A 144 7.42 5.47 20.23
C LYS A 144 8.82 4.90 20.05
N PHE A 145 8.99 4.00 19.08
CA PHE A 145 10.30 3.51 18.65
C PHE A 145 11.20 4.69 18.25
N SER A 146 10.72 5.56 17.37
CA SER A 146 11.51 6.65 16.83
C SER A 146 11.97 7.63 17.92
N LEU A 147 11.09 7.99 18.86
CA LEU A 147 11.41 8.90 19.96
C LEU A 147 12.44 8.28 20.93
N ILE A 148 12.32 6.99 21.27
CA ILE A 148 13.29 6.31 22.14
C ILE A 148 14.65 6.16 21.44
N MET A 149 14.67 5.87 20.14
CA MET A 149 15.91 5.76 19.39
C MET A 149 16.59 7.14 19.24
N ALA A 150 15.83 8.21 19.03
CA ALA A 150 16.35 9.58 19.01
C ALA A 150 16.97 9.97 20.36
N SER A 151 16.29 9.68 21.48
CA SER A 151 16.83 9.98 22.82
C SER A 151 18.08 9.18 23.18
N LYS A 152 18.37 8.12 22.43
CA LYS A 152 19.56 7.27 22.58
C LYS A 152 20.67 7.62 21.59
N GLY A 153 20.49 8.63 20.73
CA GLY A 153 21.50 9.05 19.75
C GLY A 153 21.49 8.28 18.44
N TYR A 154 20.45 7.49 18.17
CA TYR A 154 20.30 6.75 16.91
C TYR A 154 19.42 7.50 15.90
N ALA A 155 19.17 8.80 16.08
CA ALA A 155 18.24 9.56 15.24
C ALA A 155 18.58 9.48 13.75
N GLU A 156 19.85 9.67 13.38
CA GLU A 156 20.30 9.59 11.98
C GLU A 156 19.99 8.24 11.31
N LEU A 157 20.11 7.14 12.07
CA LEU A 157 19.89 5.79 11.56
C LEU A 157 18.42 5.51 11.21
N ILE A 158 17.49 6.16 11.91
CA ILE A 158 16.05 5.88 11.78
C ILE A 158 15.27 7.00 11.10
N CYS A 159 15.82 8.22 11.07
CA CYS A 159 15.12 9.42 10.60
C CYS A 159 14.55 9.28 9.17
N PRO A 160 15.29 8.78 8.17
CA PRO A 160 14.78 8.70 6.80
C PRO A 160 13.49 7.88 6.69
N GLU A 161 13.45 6.70 7.30
CA GLU A 161 12.28 5.83 7.32
C GLU A 161 11.20 6.36 8.25
N ALA A 162 11.55 6.82 9.45
CA ALA A 162 10.60 7.31 10.44
C ALA A 162 9.82 8.53 9.95
N MET A 163 10.50 9.52 9.38
CA MET A 163 9.88 10.74 8.89
C MET A 163 8.98 10.44 7.70
N THR A 164 9.50 9.69 6.73
CA THR A 164 8.73 9.28 5.56
C THR A 164 7.50 8.45 5.94
N PHE A 165 7.62 7.57 6.92
CA PHE A 165 6.53 6.74 7.40
C PHE A 165 5.51 7.58 8.19
N ILE A 166 5.91 8.24 9.27
CA ILE A 166 4.98 8.88 10.21
C ILE A 166 4.25 10.04 9.54
N THR A 167 4.94 10.95 8.84
CA THR A 167 4.31 12.11 8.17
C THR A 167 3.30 11.72 7.10
N ARG A 168 3.50 10.55 6.50
CA ARG A 168 2.64 9.97 5.48
C ARG A 168 1.43 9.24 6.03
N PHE A 169 1.58 8.62 7.19
CA PHE A 169 0.61 7.67 7.73
C PHE A 169 -0.16 8.26 8.93
N SER A 170 0.26 9.38 9.52
CA SER A 170 -0.50 10.06 10.59
C SER A 170 -1.21 11.32 10.11
N LEU A 171 -2.13 11.83 10.94
CA LEU A 171 -2.70 13.17 10.77
C LEU A 171 -1.59 14.24 10.90
N PRO A 172 -1.67 15.37 10.16
CA PRO A 172 -0.67 16.42 10.23
C PRO A 172 -0.39 16.92 11.65
N SER A 173 -1.42 17.06 12.50
CA SER A 173 -1.26 17.47 13.90
C SER A 173 -0.38 16.50 14.71
N VAL A 174 -0.56 15.20 14.51
CA VAL A 174 0.21 14.14 15.18
C VAL A 174 1.63 14.10 14.65
N SER A 175 1.84 14.16 13.34
CA SER A 175 3.18 14.13 12.75
C SER A 175 3.99 15.40 13.01
N LEU A 176 3.35 16.57 13.03
CA LEU A 176 4.02 17.83 13.41
C LEU A 176 4.47 17.80 14.88
N ARG A 177 3.61 17.30 15.78
CA ARG A 177 3.98 17.06 17.19
C ARG A 177 5.13 16.07 17.29
N PHE A 178 5.05 14.96 16.56
CA PHE A 178 6.12 13.96 16.52
C PHE A 178 7.45 14.56 16.04
N ILE A 179 7.45 15.35 14.97
CA ILE A 179 8.66 16.01 14.45
C ILE A 179 9.30 16.89 15.53
N LYS A 180 8.48 17.70 16.22
CA LYS A 180 8.94 18.55 17.31
C LYS A 180 9.53 17.73 18.46
N ASP A 181 8.81 16.71 18.90
CA ASP A 181 9.26 15.83 19.99
C ASP A 181 10.56 15.12 19.61
N PHE A 182 10.65 14.59 18.38
CA PHE A 182 11.83 13.90 17.85
C PHE A 182 13.08 14.78 17.87
N LEU A 183 12.96 16.03 17.39
CA LEU A 183 14.04 17.01 17.42
C LEU A 183 14.46 17.35 18.86
N ASN A 184 13.49 17.47 19.78
CA ASN A 184 13.78 17.75 21.18
C ASN A 184 14.51 16.59 21.88
N TYR A 185 14.12 15.34 21.61
CA TYR A 185 14.77 14.17 22.19
C TYR A 185 16.19 13.98 21.69
N ASP A 186 16.45 14.20 20.39
CA ASP A 186 17.82 14.15 19.87
C ASP A 186 18.67 15.33 20.40
N LEU A 187 18.10 16.54 20.45
CA LEU A 187 18.79 17.69 21.03
C LEU A 187 19.17 17.44 22.50
N ALA A 188 18.27 16.86 23.29
CA ALA A 188 18.58 16.49 24.68
C ALA A 188 19.76 15.50 24.76
N TYR A 189 19.82 14.52 23.86
CA TYR A 189 20.96 13.60 23.76
C TYR A 189 22.26 14.32 23.37
N VAL A 190 22.21 15.24 22.41
CA VAL A 190 23.39 16.02 21.99
C VAL A 190 23.91 16.93 23.12
N ILE A 191 23.01 17.54 23.89
CA ILE A 191 23.38 18.35 25.06
C ILE A 191 24.04 17.50 26.15
N ASP A 192 23.57 16.26 26.36
CA ASP A 192 24.18 15.32 27.31
C ASP A 192 25.57 14.84 26.85
N LEU A 193 25.76 14.65 25.54
CA LEU A 193 27.03 14.23 24.95
C LEU A 193 28.10 15.32 25.07
N TYR A 194 27.71 16.58 24.91
CA TYR A 194 28.55 17.75 25.04
C TYR A 194 27.98 18.64 26.14
N PRO A 195 28.25 18.37 27.44
CA PRO A 195 27.82 19.27 28.50
C PRO A 195 28.45 20.65 28.31
N LYS A 196 27.78 21.73 28.78
CA LYS A 196 28.34 23.08 28.69
C LYS A 196 29.69 23.11 29.40
N PRO A 197 30.79 23.53 28.73
CA PRO A 197 32.08 23.65 29.39
C PRO A 197 31.96 24.66 30.55
N GLU A 198 32.54 24.31 31.69
CA GLU A 198 32.72 25.23 32.81
C GLU A 198 33.41 26.50 32.29
N GLU A 199 33.01 27.67 32.82
CA GLU A 199 33.25 28.99 32.22
C GLU A 199 34.71 29.21 31.75
N GLY A 200 34.97 29.10 30.43
CA GLY A 200 36.31 29.42 29.88
C GLY A 200 36.69 28.84 28.51
N LEU A 201 36.03 27.79 28.03
CA LEU A 201 36.32 27.13 26.73
C LEU A 201 35.08 27.19 25.82
N ARG A 202 34.80 28.33 25.16
CA ARG A 202 33.42 28.71 24.78
C ARG A 202 32.98 28.66 23.31
N GLU A 203 33.84 28.49 22.30
CA GLU A 203 33.38 28.68 20.90
C GLU A 203 33.20 27.39 20.08
N VAL A 204 34.05 26.38 20.28
CA VAL A 204 34.06 25.19 19.41
C VAL A 204 32.85 24.28 19.63
N ASP A 205 32.40 24.11 20.87
CA ASP A 205 31.29 23.20 21.21
C ASP A 205 29.93 23.71 20.74
N ASP A 206 29.72 25.04 20.76
CA ASP A 206 28.46 25.64 20.30
C ASP A 206 28.31 25.55 18.77
N GLU A 207 29.41 25.64 18.02
CA GLU A 207 29.40 25.42 16.57
C GLU A 207 29.05 23.96 16.22
N VAL A 208 29.62 22.99 16.93
CA VAL A 208 29.32 21.55 16.71
C VAL A 208 27.87 21.24 17.01
N ARG A 209 27.33 21.76 18.12
CA ARG A 209 25.90 21.61 18.47
C ARG A 209 25.01 22.24 17.40
N LEU A 210 25.33 23.46 16.96
CA LEU A 210 24.57 24.17 15.94
C LEU A 210 24.60 23.42 14.59
N ARG A 211 25.76 22.91 14.19
CA ARG A 211 25.92 22.13 12.96
C ARG A 211 25.08 20.85 12.99
N ARG A 212 25.13 20.10 14.09
CA ARG A 212 24.34 18.88 14.24
C ARG A 212 22.83 19.17 14.23
N LEU A 213 22.40 20.25 14.87
CA LEU A 213 21.02 20.72 14.82
C LEU A 213 20.59 21.07 13.39
N GLN A 214 21.44 21.73 12.61
CA GLN A 214 21.16 22.05 11.22
C GLN A 214 21.03 20.79 10.35
N GLU A 215 21.96 19.84 10.50
CA GLU A 215 21.96 18.58 9.77
C GLU A 215 20.72 17.75 10.09
N LEU A 216 20.37 17.61 11.37
CA LEU A 216 19.19 16.88 11.78
C LEU A 216 17.90 17.57 11.33
N ALA A 217 17.79 18.89 11.49
CA ALA A 217 16.64 19.64 11.01
C ALA A 217 16.45 19.43 9.50
N HIS A 218 17.53 19.42 8.72
CA HIS A 218 17.48 19.09 7.29
C HIS A 218 17.00 17.64 7.05
N LEU A 219 17.57 16.66 7.75
CA LEU A 219 17.20 15.24 7.63
C LEU A 219 15.74 14.96 8.02
N VAL A 220 15.20 15.74 8.97
CA VAL A 220 13.84 15.58 9.49
C VAL A 220 12.82 16.31 8.64
N GLN A 221 13.04 17.60 8.39
CA GLN A 221 12.03 18.47 7.81
C GLN A 221 11.91 18.30 6.30
N LYS A 222 13.02 18.07 5.58
CA LYS A 222 12.96 17.91 4.13
C LYS A 222 12.03 16.73 3.72
N PRO A 223 12.19 15.49 4.23
CA PRO A 223 11.27 14.41 3.91
C PRO A 223 9.82 14.71 4.33
N ALA A 224 9.62 15.38 5.46
CA ALA A 224 8.31 15.75 5.97
C ALA A 224 7.58 16.74 5.05
N ILE A 225 8.24 17.86 4.71
CA ILE A 225 7.73 18.89 3.80
C ILE A 225 7.41 18.27 2.45
N GLU A 226 8.35 17.49 1.91
CA GLU A 226 8.13 16.83 0.63
C GLU A 226 6.98 15.81 0.68
N THR A 227 6.73 15.16 1.82
CA THR A 227 5.61 14.23 1.99
C THR A 227 4.28 14.98 2.06
N TYR A 228 4.18 16.00 2.92
CA TYR A 228 2.97 16.84 3.04
C TYR A 228 2.60 17.57 1.75
N THR A 229 3.60 18.11 1.05
CA THR A 229 3.42 18.76 -0.26
C THR A 229 2.72 17.83 -1.25
N ARG A 230 2.98 16.52 -1.16
CA ARG A 230 2.48 15.53 -2.12
C ARG A 230 1.15 14.94 -1.72
N SER A 231 0.86 14.84 -0.41
CA SER A 231 -0.48 14.54 0.10
C SER A 231 -1.45 15.71 -0.08
N GLY A 232 -0.95 16.91 -0.41
CA GLY A 232 -1.77 18.13 -0.56
C GLY A 232 -2.00 18.86 0.77
N GLU A 233 -1.30 18.44 1.83
CA GLU A 233 -1.35 19.06 3.16
C GLU A 233 -0.46 20.30 3.23
N PHE A 234 -0.76 21.30 2.39
CA PHE A 234 0.11 22.45 2.17
C PHE A 234 0.33 23.29 3.43
N ALA A 235 -0.68 23.42 4.29
CA ALA A 235 -0.55 24.14 5.55
C ALA A 235 0.52 23.51 6.46
N ALA A 236 0.53 22.17 6.55
CA ALA A 236 1.52 21.44 7.33
C ALA A 236 2.92 21.54 6.70
N ALA A 237 3.02 21.44 5.38
CA ALA A 237 4.28 21.64 4.65
C ALA A 237 4.87 23.04 4.89
N VAL A 238 4.03 24.08 4.78
CA VAL A 238 4.43 25.47 4.98
C VAL A 238 4.82 25.74 6.44
N SER A 239 4.14 25.12 7.41
CA SER A 239 4.47 25.25 8.84
C SER A 239 5.85 24.71 9.23
N LEU A 240 6.43 23.85 8.39
CA LEU A 240 7.76 23.28 8.58
C LEU A 240 8.86 24.04 7.80
N LEU A 241 8.51 25.08 7.04
CA LEU A 241 9.52 25.87 6.35
C LEU A 241 10.41 26.61 7.37
N PRO A 242 11.73 26.69 7.12
CA PRO A 242 12.62 27.46 7.99
C PRO A 242 12.21 28.93 8.01
N ASN A 243 12.26 29.53 9.20
CA ASN A 243 12.25 30.98 9.34
C ASN A 243 13.57 31.57 8.81
N SER A 244 13.57 32.85 8.46
CA SER A 244 14.80 33.54 8.02
C SER A 244 15.94 33.47 9.03
N LYS A 245 15.61 33.34 10.32
CA LYS A 245 16.54 33.20 11.44
C LYS A 245 17.01 31.77 11.70
N ASP A 246 16.33 30.76 11.15
CA ASP A 246 16.72 29.38 11.40
C ASP A 246 18.05 29.10 10.72
N PRO A 247 18.93 28.28 11.31
CA PRO A 247 20.28 28.10 10.81
C PRO A 247 20.33 27.11 9.63
N PHE A 248 19.29 26.32 9.37
CA PHE A 248 19.25 25.35 8.28
C PHE A 248 18.47 25.88 7.07
N ARG A 249 18.70 25.26 5.91
CA ARG A 249 18.08 25.62 4.63
C ARG A 249 17.61 24.35 3.90
N LEU A 250 16.56 24.49 3.09
CA LEU A 250 16.02 23.42 2.23
C LEU A 250 16.65 23.49 0.84
N SER A 251 16.66 22.36 0.12
CA SER A 251 17.15 22.33 -1.26
C SER A 251 16.20 23.07 -2.22
N SER A 252 16.74 23.74 -3.27
CA SER A 252 15.93 24.41 -4.31
C SER A 252 14.82 23.50 -4.86
N ARG A 253 15.16 22.22 -5.04
CA ARG A 253 14.23 21.18 -5.49
C ARG A 253 12.98 21.03 -4.61
N THR A 254 13.13 21.14 -3.29
CA THR A 254 12.01 21.02 -2.34
C THR A 254 11.06 22.20 -2.47
N TYR A 255 11.60 23.41 -2.63
CA TYR A 255 10.81 24.60 -2.93
C TYR A 255 10.12 24.51 -4.29
N GLU A 256 10.81 24.06 -5.33
CA GLU A 256 10.23 23.87 -6.67
C GLU A 256 9.10 22.84 -6.68
N LEU A 257 9.26 21.73 -5.93
CA LEU A 257 8.20 20.75 -5.75
C LEU A 257 6.98 21.38 -5.08
N LEU A 258 7.18 22.15 -4.00
CA LEU A 258 6.11 22.81 -3.26
C LEU A 258 5.39 23.84 -4.13
N LEU A 259 6.13 24.74 -4.79
CA LEU A 259 5.58 25.74 -5.71
C LEU A 259 4.81 25.08 -6.85
N SER A 260 5.41 24.06 -7.49
CA SER A 260 4.75 23.33 -8.57
C SER A 260 3.39 22.80 -8.11
N ARG A 261 3.32 22.17 -6.93
CA ARG A 261 2.04 21.64 -6.41
C ARG A 261 1.04 22.71 -5.99
N LEU A 262 1.50 23.79 -5.37
CA LEU A 262 0.67 24.93 -5.02
C LEU A 262 0.03 25.54 -6.28
N HIS A 263 0.80 25.78 -7.34
CA HIS A 263 0.27 26.33 -8.60
C HIS A 263 -0.71 25.39 -9.32
N HIS A 264 -0.51 24.07 -9.24
CA HIS A 264 -1.42 23.10 -9.86
C HIS A 264 -2.75 22.97 -9.10
N THR A 265 -2.78 23.34 -7.81
CA THR A 265 -3.97 23.27 -6.99
C THR A 265 -4.77 24.55 -7.22
N ARG A 266 -5.84 24.48 -8.02
CA ARG A 266 -6.64 25.63 -8.51
C ARG A 266 -7.40 26.42 -7.42
N VAL A 267 -7.01 26.32 -6.16
CA VAL A 267 -7.69 26.99 -5.05
C VAL A 267 -7.00 28.32 -4.79
N GLY A 268 -7.72 29.43 -4.94
CA GLY A 268 -7.20 30.79 -4.69
C GLY A 268 -6.73 31.04 -3.25
N SER A 269 -6.98 30.12 -2.32
CA SER A 269 -6.60 30.21 -0.90
C SER A 269 -5.10 30.03 -0.62
N PHE A 270 -4.28 29.76 -1.63
CA PHE A 270 -2.85 29.46 -1.46
C PHE A 270 -1.91 30.56 -1.95
N SER A 271 -2.42 31.75 -2.32
CA SER A 271 -1.58 32.90 -2.73
C SER A 271 -0.50 33.22 -1.70
N ASP A 272 -0.90 33.29 -0.43
CA ASP A 272 0.00 33.67 0.67
C ASP A 272 1.12 32.64 0.87
N TYR A 273 0.83 31.36 0.61
CA TYR A 273 1.82 30.29 0.66
C TYR A 273 2.79 30.35 -0.51
N ILE A 274 2.30 30.68 -1.72
CA ILE A 274 3.16 30.86 -2.90
C ILE A 274 4.14 32.01 -2.66
N ASP A 275 3.64 33.18 -2.23
CA ASP A 275 4.47 34.36 -1.97
C ASP A 275 5.53 34.10 -0.90
N LEU A 276 5.16 33.41 0.18
CA LEU A 276 6.08 33.01 1.23
C LEU A 276 7.18 32.08 0.71
N VAL A 277 6.81 31.05 -0.06
CA VAL A 277 7.74 30.06 -0.59
C VAL A 277 8.67 30.68 -1.63
N GLU A 278 8.16 31.57 -2.49
CA GLU A 278 8.98 32.33 -3.44
C GLU A 278 9.97 33.25 -2.74
N LYS A 279 9.53 33.97 -1.70
CA LYS A 279 10.41 34.83 -0.90
C LYS A 279 11.54 34.03 -0.24
N LEU A 280 11.22 32.88 0.35
CA LEU A 280 12.23 32.00 0.96
C LEU A 280 13.18 31.39 -0.08
N ARG A 281 12.70 31.13 -1.30
CA ARG A 281 13.54 30.63 -2.41
C ARG A 281 14.50 31.70 -2.95
N GLN A 282 14.07 32.97 -2.96
CA GLN A 282 14.86 34.09 -3.49
C GLN A 282 15.92 34.64 -2.51
N ASP A 283 15.91 34.21 -1.25
CA ASP A 283 16.86 34.69 -0.25
C ASP A 283 18.32 34.36 -0.66
N PRO A 284 19.16 35.38 -0.94
CA PRO A 284 20.52 35.21 -1.47
C PRO A 284 21.51 34.61 -0.46
N THR A 285 21.10 34.38 0.79
CA THR A 285 21.89 33.62 1.77
C THR A 285 21.98 32.11 1.45
N TYR A 286 21.50 31.72 0.26
CA TYR A 286 21.63 30.38 -0.32
C TYR A 286 23.10 30.03 -0.61
N TYR A 287 23.74 29.33 0.32
CA TYR A 287 24.90 28.50 0.03
C TYR A 287 24.44 27.05 -0.02
N GLU A 288 24.65 26.37 -1.14
CA GLU A 288 24.49 24.91 -1.18
C GLU A 288 25.46 24.32 -0.17
N ILE A 289 24.92 23.71 0.90
CA ILE A 289 25.73 22.84 1.76
C ILE A 289 26.39 21.85 0.80
N PRO A 290 27.73 21.81 0.72
CA PRO A 290 28.44 20.87 -0.13
C PRO A 290 27.86 19.50 0.18
N ARG A 291 27.33 18.82 -0.85
CA ARG A 291 26.70 17.50 -0.67
C ARG A 291 27.70 16.64 0.08
N THR A 292 27.49 16.46 1.37
CA THR A 292 28.19 15.40 2.08
C THR A 292 27.70 14.13 1.41
N PRO A 293 28.58 13.26 0.91
CA PRO A 293 28.20 11.95 0.41
C PRO A 293 27.72 11.14 1.63
N SER A 294 26.52 11.47 2.09
CA SER A 294 25.81 10.76 3.14
C SER A 294 25.59 9.34 2.65
N TYR A 295 26.02 8.39 3.48
CA TYR A 295 26.02 6.95 3.19
C TYR A 295 24.62 6.37 2.94
N VAL A 296 23.57 7.19 3.07
CA VAL A 296 22.22 6.82 2.71
C VAL A 296 21.51 8.00 2.06
N GLU A 297 21.84 8.31 0.80
CA GLU A 297 20.82 8.85 -0.11
C GLU A 297 19.74 7.77 -0.25
N VAL A 298 18.88 7.62 0.77
CA VAL A 298 17.58 6.94 0.66
C VAL A 298 16.83 7.77 -0.35
N ASP A 299 16.99 7.42 -1.61
CA ASP A 299 16.35 7.90 -2.82
C ASP A 299 15.08 8.73 -2.53
N THR A 300 15.25 9.99 -2.10
CA THR A 300 14.18 10.95 -1.79
C THR A 300 13.49 11.41 -3.10
N ASN A 301 13.94 10.84 -4.21
CA ASN A 301 13.43 10.90 -5.56
C ASN A 301 12.15 10.08 -5.82
N TRP A 302 11.74 9.21 -4.88
CA TRP A 302 10.55 8.33 -4.92
C TRP A 302 9.20 8.98 -5.29
N HIS A 303 9.12 10.31 -5.35
CA HIS A 303 7.87 11.00 -5.18
C HIS A 303 7.67 12.29 -6.00
N THR A 304 8.65 12.63 -6.84
CA THR A 304 8.57 13.81 -7.71
C THR A 304 7.67 13.63 -8.94
N LYS A 305 6.90 12.54 -9.05
CA LYS A 305 6.11 12.29 -10.26
C LYS A 305 4.70 11.74 -9.97
N THR A 306 3.83 12.57 -9.44
CA THR A 306 2.36 12.41 -9.65
C THR A 306 1.96 12.53 -11.11
N SER A 307 2.80 13.17 -11.93
CA SER A 307 2.74 13.04 -13.38
C SER A 307 2.92 11.59 -13.86
N HIS A 308 3.55 10.72 -13.06
CA HIS A 308 3.73 9.30 -13.38
C HIS A 308 2.57 8.41 -12.92
N LEU A 309 1.77 8.81 -11.93
CA LEU A 309 0.49 8.15 -11.68
C LEU A 309 -0.48 8.42 -12.84
N LYS A 310 -0.53 9.68 -13.28
CA LYS A 310 -1.24 10.05 -14.51
C LYS A 310 -0.63 9.43 -15.76
N ALA A 311 0.68 9.18 -15.79
CA ALA A 311 1.33 8.46 -16.89
C ALA A 311 1.02 6.97 -16.83
N LEU A 312 0.97 6.33 -15.65
CA LEU A 312 0.55 4.94 -15.50
C LEU A 312 -0.90 4.79 -15.98
N GLU A 313 -1.82 5.66 -15.54
CA GLU A 313 -3.21 5.72 -16.02
C GLU A 313 -3.26 5.94 -17.54
N LYS A 314 -2.53 6.93 -18.06
CA LYS A 314 -2.47 7.23 -19.50
C LYS A 314 -1.81 6.12 -20.34
N GLU A 315 -0.83 5.41 -19.80
CA GLU A 315 -0.09 4.33 -20.46
C GLU A 315 -0.86 3.02 -20.44
N LEU A 316 -1.58 2.71 -19.35
CA LEU A 316 -2.53 1.60 -19.26
C LEU A 316 -3.53 1.62 -20.41
N ASP A 317 -3.95 2.83 -20.79
CA ASP A 317 -5.04 3.03 -21.73
C ASP A 317 -4.56 3.35 -23.17
N SER A 318 -3.26 3.65 -23.37
CA SER A 318 -2.69 3.91 -24.70
C SER A 318 -2.49 2.61 -25.50
N GLN A 319 -3.53 2.14 -26.19
CA GLN A 319 -3.48 0.97 -27.10
C GLN A 319 -2.88 1.29 -28.49
N SER A 320 -1.86 2.14 -28.57
CA SER A 320 -1.13 2.27 -29.83
C SER A 320 -0.43 0.93 -30.13
N PRO A 321 -0.55 0.36 -31.34
CA PRO A 321 0.17 -0.86 -31.70
C PRO A 321 1.68 -0.61 -31.63
N PHE A 322 2.26 -0.91 -30.48
CA PHE A 322 3.67 -0.65 -30.21
C PHE A 322 4.50 -1.81 -30.71
N TYR A 323 5.41 -1.53 -31.65
CA TYR A 323 6.31 -2.53 -32.20
C TYR A 323 7.63 -2.52 -31.40
N MET A 324 7.81 -3.49 -30.49
CA MET A 324 9.06 -3.65 -29.72
C MET A 324 10.18 -4.40 -30.49
N GLY A 325 9.97 -4.67 -31.78
CA GLY A 325 10.90 -5.44 -32.61
C GLY A 325 10.66 -6.96 -32.58
N ASP A 326 11.13 -7.65 -33.62
CA ASP A 326 10.88 -9.09 -33.83
C ASP A 326 11.71 -10.02 -32.92
N SER A 327 12.68 -9.51 -32.16
CA SER A 327 13.55 -10.35 -31.33
C SER A 327 13.45 -10.00 -29.84
N LEU A 328 13.34 -11.03 -28.99
CA LEU A 328 13.37 -10.90 -27.53
C LEU A 328 14.60 -10.13 -27.01
N SER A 329 15.72 -10.21 -27.73
CA SER A 329 16.94 -9.47 -27.37
C SER A 329 16.79 -7.96 -27.63
N HIS A 330 16.09 -7.56 -28.70
CA HIS A 330 15.77 -6.16 -28.97
C HIS A 330 14.79 -5.62 -27.93
N GLN A 331 13.72 -6.37 -27.64
CA GLN A 331 12.74 -5.99 -26.61
C GLN A 331 13.42 -5.81 -25.24
N LEU A 332 14.31 -6.74 -24.85
CA LEU A 332 15.05 -6.66 -23.59
C LEU A 332 15.95 -5.42 -23.51
N ARG A 333 16.70 -5.09 -24.57
CA ARG A 333 17.55 -3.88 -24.61
C ARG A 333 16.71 -2.62 -24.54
N TYR A 334 15.59 -2.59 -25.28
CA TYR A 334 14.64 -1.49 -25.25
C TYR A 334 14.12 -1.24 -23.84
N ILE A 335 13.62 -2.27 -23.15
CA ILE A 335 13.13 -2.16 -21.77
C ILE A 335 14.25 -1.74 -20.81
N LEU A 336 15.46 -2.27 -20.97
CA LEU A 336 16.61 -1.89 -20.15
C LEU A 336 16.91 -0.38 -20.25
N ASP A 337 16.89 0.18 -21.46
CA ASP A 337 17.13 1.60 -21.69
C ASP A 337 15.98 2.46 -21.15
N ARG A 338 14.73 2.00 -21.28
CA ARG A 338 13.56 2.67 -20.68
C ARG A 338 13.57 2.68 -19.16
N ILE A 339 14.02 1.60 -18.50
CA ILE A 339 14.24 1.59 -17.04
C ILE A 339 15.32 2.62 -16.65
N ARG A 340 16.39 2.74 -17.43
CA ARG A 340 17.46 3.74 -17.17
C ARG A 340 16.93 5.17 -17.26
N LEU A 341 16.08 5.43 -18.25
CA LEU A 341 15.42 6.72 -18.48
C LEU A 341 14.23 6.98 -17.55
N SER A 342 13.74 5.95 -16.85
CA SER A 342 12.51 6.00 -16.05
C SER A 342 11.27 6.35 -16.87
N GLU A 343 11.17 5.77 -18.06
CA GLU A 343 10.11 5.92 -19.05
C GLU A 343 9.55 4.54 -19.42
N LEU A 344 9.05 3.83 -18.42
CA LEU A 344 8.61 2.45 -18.56
C LEU A 344 7.10 2.43 -18.80
N SER A 345 6.64 1.63 -19.76
CA SER A 345 5.20 1.44 -20.03
C SER A 345 4.73 0.06 -19.55
N ALA A 346 3.61 0.03 -18.82
CA ALA A 346 3.06 -1.21 -18.29
C ALA A 346 2.59 -2.19 -19.39
N PRO A 347 1.83 -1.77 -20.42
CA PRO A 347 1.45 -2.68 -21.51
C PRO A 347 2.65 -3.28 -22.25
N GLU A 348 3.70 -2.49 -22.50
CA GLU A 348 4.93 -2.98 -23.13
C GLU A 348 5.57 -4.10 -22.30
N LEU A 349 5.63 -3.93 -20.98
CA LEU A 349 6.13 -4.96 -20.09
C LEU A 349 5.25 -6.22 -20.06
N VAL A 350 3.92 -6.08 -20.08
CA VAL A 350 3.00 -7.24 -20.09
C VAL A 350 3.21 -8.08 -21.35
N ILE A 351 3.35 -7.44 -22.52
CA ILE A 351 3.64 -8.11 -23.79
C ILE A 351 4.99 -8.82 -23.69
N PHE A 352 6.03 -8.12 -23.22
CA PHE A 352 7.35 -8.72 -23.03
C PHE A 352 7.33 -9.90 -22.04
N PHE A 353 6.57 -9.81 -20.94
CA PHE A 353 6.44 -10.92 -19.99
C PHE A 353 5.78 -12.13 -20.63
N SER A 354 4.76 -11.94 -21.47
CA SER A 354 4.17 -13.03 -22.25
C SER A 354 5.22 -13.67 -23.15
N ASP A 355 5.80 -12.89 -24.07
CA ASP A 355 6.75 -13.40 -25.07
C ASP A 355 7.98 -14.07 -24.41
N TYR A 356 8.47 -13.53 -23.29
CA TYR A 356 9.67 -14.00 -22.62
C TYR A 356 9.41 -15.24 -21.74
N LEU A 357 8.31 -15.28 -20.99
CA LEU A 357 7.99 -16.43 -20.13
C LEU A 357 7.51 -17.64 -20.94
N ASP A 358 6.89 -17.41 -22.09
CA ASP A 358 6.55 -18.47 -23.06
C ASP A 358 7.81 -19.18 -23.61
N SER A 359 8.97 -18.54 -23.52
CA SER A 359 10.27 -19.14 -23.86
C SER A 359 10.92 -19.92 -22.71
N GLU A 360 10.22 -20.11 -21.59
CA GLU A 360 10.66 -20.75 -20.33
C GLU A 360 11.85 -20.05 -19.64
N ARG A 361 12.18 -18.82 -20.04
CA ARG A 361 13.30 -18.05 -19.49
C ARG A 361 12.80 -17.13 -18.37
N THR A 362 13.55 -17.05 -17.28
CA THR A 362 13.22 -16.21 -16.11
C THR A 362 14.30 -15.20 -15.73
N THR A 363 15.54 -15.46 -16.16
CA THR A 363 16.74 -14.72 -15.72
C THR A 363 16.69 -13.23 -16.06
N ALA A 364 16.22 -12.85 -17.26
CA ALA A 364 16.16 -11.43 -17.62
C ALA A 364 15.11 -10.69 -16.78
N ILE A 365 13.94 -11.29 -16.55
CA ILE A 365 12.89 -10.69 -15.71
C ILE A 365 13.40 -10.46 -14.29
N MET A 366 14.12 -11.41 -13.70
CA MET A 366 14.73 -11.22 -12.36
C MET A 366 15.72 -10.05 -12.33
N ARG A 367 16.54 -9.90 -13.39
CA ARG A 367 17.51 -8.81 -13.50
C ARG A 367 16.82 -7.46 -13.71
N LEU A 368 15.81 -7.40 -14.58
CA LEU A 368 15.00 -6.21 -14.82
C LEU A 368 14.24 -5.80 -13.56
N ARG A 369 13.65 -6.75 -12.83
CA ARG A 369 12.98 -6.51 -11.56
C ARG A 369 13.96 -5.88 -10.56
N LYS A 370 15.12 -6.51 -10.34
CA LYS A 370 16.15 -5.95 -9.43
C LYS A 370 16.57 -4.53 -9.85
N LEU A 371 16.73 -4.29 -11.14
CA LEU A 371 17.10 -2.98 -11.68
C LEU A 371 15.99 -1.94 -11.46
N ALA A 372 14.74 -2.27 -11.81
CA ALA A 372 13.58 -1.40 -11.66
C ALA A 372 13.32 -1.06 -10.18
N LEU A 373 13.33 -2.06 -9.29
CA LEU A 373 13.14 -1.87 -7.85
C LEU A 373 14.26 -1.05 -7.20
N GLY A 374 15.49 -1.11 -7.75
CA GLY A 374 16.62 -0.34 -7.27
C GLY A 374 16.71 1.08 -7.84
N ARG A 375 15.93 1.43 -8.87
CA ARG A 375 16.09 2.69 -9.62
C ARG A 375 15.34 3.86 -9.00
N ASN A 376 14.02 3.72 -8.88
CA ASN A 376 13.13 4.66 -8.21
C ASN A 376 11.75 4.02 -8.05
N TRP A 377 10.90 4.63 -7.21
CA TRP A 377 9.55 4.12 -6.95
C TRP A 377 8.65 4.07 -8.20
N PRO A 378 8.54 5.11 -9.06
CA PRO A 378 7.67 5.04 -10.23
C PRO A 378 8.00 3.88 -11.17
N THR A 379 9.27 3.76 -11.60
CA THR A 379 9.72 2.70 -12.50
C THR A 379 9.50 1.32 -11.88
N GLY A 380 9.81 1.19 -10.60
CA GLY A 380 9.54 0.00 -9.84
C GLY A 380 8.05 -0.36 -9.76
N SER A 381 7.20 0.62 -9.47
CA SER A 381 5.76 0.43 -9.32
C SER A 381 5.10 0.07 -10.65
N ILE A 382 5.46 0.72 -11.75
CA ILE A 382 5.00 0.35 -13.10
C ILE A 382 5.41 -1.08 -13.44
N PHE A 383 6.66 -1.46 -13.09
CA PHE A 383 7.15 -2.83 -13.32
C PHE A 383 6.33 -3.87 -12.57
N LEU A 384 6.09 -3.64 -11.27
CA LEU A 384 5.28 -4.54 -10.44
C LEU A 384 3.81 -4.56 -10.87
N TYR A 385 3.27 -3.43 -11.30
CA TYR A 385 1.93 -3.36 -11.88
C TYR A 385 1.81 -4.25 -13.12
N ALA A 386 2.73 -4.10 -14.08
CA ALA A 386 2.75 -4.92 -15.28
C ALA A 386 2.90 -6.42 -14.95
N GLU A 387 3.72 -6.74 -13.96
CA GLU A 387 3.94 -8.11 -13.50
C GLU A 387 2.66 -8.71 -12.88
N MET A 388 1.98 -7.95 -12.01
CA MET A 388 0.69 -8.33 -11.45
C MET A 388 -0.39 -8.47 -12.53
N SER A 389 -0.43 -7.57 -13.51
CA SER A 389 -1.36 -7.63 -14.64
C SER A 389 -1.13 -8.87 -15.50
N TYR A 390 0.14 -9.21 -15.79
CA TYR A 390 0.48 -10.45 -16.48
C TYR A 390 -0.03 -11.67 -15.69
N TYR A 391 0.24 -11.75 -14.39
CA TYR A 391 -0.25 -12.85 -13.55
C TYR A 391 -1.77 -12.93 -13.52
N LEU A 392 -2.47 -11.79 -13.45
CA LEU A 392 -3.93 -11.75 -13.47
C LEU A 392 -4.49 -12.28 -14.81
N ASN A 393 -3.85 -11.94 -15.93
CA ASN A 393 -4.25 -12.39 -17.26
C ASN A 393 -4.02 -13.89 -17.47
N GLN A 394 -2.98 -14.45 -16.88
CA GLN A 394 -2.67 -15.89 -16.89
C GLN A 394 -3.41 -16.69 -15.78
N ALA A 395 -4.34 -16.05 -15.07
CA ALA A 395 -5.06 -16.64 -13.94
C ALA A 395 -4.17 -17.13 -12.78
N PHE A 396 -2.94 -16.61 -12.65
CA PHE A 396 -2.05 -16.87 -11.51
C PHE A 396 -2.36 -15.93 -10.35
N TYR A 397 -3.60 -15.99 -9.83
CA TYR A 397 -4.07 -15.13 -8.74
C TYR A 397 -3.17 -15.16 -7.49
N PRO A 398 -2.63 -16.31 -7.02
CA PRO A 398 -1.75 -16.34 -5.85
C PRO A 398 -0.50 -15.48 -6.03
N LEU A 399 0.06 -15.46 -7.24
CA LEU A 399 1.25 -14.65 -7.54
C LEU A 399 0.94 -13.14 -7.52
N VAL A 400 -0.27 -12.72 -7.91
CA VAL A 400 -0.72 -11.32 -7.76
C VAL A 400 -0.72 -10.93 -6.28
N LEU A 401 -1.34 -11.75 -5.43
CA LEU A 401 -1.47 -11.49 -4.00
C LEU A 401 -0.09 -11.49 -3.30
N GLN A 402 0.76 -12.47 -3.61
CA GLN A 402 2.11 -12.57 -3.06
C GLN A 402 2.98 -11.39 -3.51
N THR A 403 2.94 -11.01 -4.80
CA THR A 403 3.68 -9.86 -5.31
C THR A 403 3.25 -8.59 -4.58
N TYR A 404 1.94 -8.42 -4.41
CA TYR A 404 1.41 -7.30 -3.66
C TYR A 404 1.91 -7.26 -2.21
N MET A 405 1.78 -8.38 -1.48
CA MET A 405 2.22 -8.47 -0.08
C MET A 405 3.73 -8.33 0.12
N ASN A 406 4.55 -8.73 -0.85
CA ASN A 406 6.00 -8.68 -0.77
C ASN A 406 6.59 -7.29 -1.06
N HIS A 407 5.87 -6.46 -1.80
CA HIS A 407 6.38 -5.19 -2.31
C HIS A 407 5.61 -3.96 -1.81
N PHE A 408 4.34 -4.10 -1.42
CA PHE A 408 3.51 -2.97 -1.01
C PHE A 408 3.11 -3.06 0.48
N TYR A 409 2.71 -1.92 1.04
CA TYR A 409 1.92 -1.90 2.27
C TYR A 409 0.51 -2.41 1.96
N CYS A 410 -0.11 -3.13 2.90
CA CYS A 410 -1.50 -3.60 2.77
C CYS A 410 -2.48 -2.43 2.95
N SER A 411 -2.49 -1.53 1.97
CA SER A 411 -3.38 -0.36 1.91
C SER A 411 -4.48 -0.58 0.88
N GLY A 412 -5.73 -0.28 1.24
CA GLY A 412 -6.89 -0.46 0.35
C GLY A 412 -7.41 -1.91 0.26
N VAL A 413 -6.68 -2.88 0.84
CA VAL A 413 -7.09 -4.30 0.90
C VAL A 413 -6.82 -4.83 2.32
N PRO A 414 -7.81 -5.42 3.01
CA PRO A 414 -7.58 -5.99 4.34
C PRO A 414 -6.59 -7.16 4.29
N GLU A 415 -5.57 -7.13 5.14
CA GLU A 415 -4.55 -8.20 5.20
C GLU A 415 -5.15 -9.57 5.50
N GLN A 416 -6.19 -9.63 6.32
CA GLN A 416 -6.87 -10.89 6.65
C GLN A 416 -7.39 -11.58 5.39
N GLU A 417 -7.92 -10.82 4.43
CA GLU A 417 -8.41 -11.37 3.16
C GLU A 417 -7.24 -11.86 2.28
N LEU A 418 -6.14 -11.10 2.24
CA LEU A 418 -4.93 -11.49 1.52
C LEU A 418 -4.32 -12.77 2.09
N ALA A 419 -4.14 -12.83 3.41
CA ALA A 419 -3.55 -13.97 4.10
C ALA A 419 -4.43 -15.21 4.00
N ALA A 420 -5.76 -15.07 4.19
CA ALA A 420 -6.70 -16.16 4.04
C ALA A 420 -6.71 -16.72 2.61
N ALA A 421 -6.70 -15.84 1.61
CA ALA A 421 -6.63 -16.25 0.21
C ALA A 421 -5.33 -17.00 -0.09
N ILE A 422 -4.17 -16.47 0.29
CA ILE A 422 -2.87 -17.13 0.05
C ILE A 422 -2.82 -18.49 0.76
N HIS A 423 -3.22 -18.57 2.02
CA HIS A 423 -3.25 -19.84 2.75
C HIS A 423 -4.19 -20.85 2.10
N HIS A 424 -5.35 -20.41 1.60
CA HIS A 424 -6.27 -21.27 0.86
C HIS A 424 -5.63 -21.81 -0.44
N PHE A 425 -4.82 -21.02 -1.13
CA PHE A 425 -4.08 -21.50 -2.31
C PHE A 425 -2.98 -22.48 -1.96
N GLU A 426 -2.21 -22.20 -0.91
CA GLU A 426 -1.14 -23.08 -0.44
C GLU A 426 -1.69 -24.44 0.06
N ALA A 427 -2.90 -24.47 0.61
CA ALA A 427 -3.51 -25.69 1.13
C ALA A 427 -4.13 -26.61 0.06
N ASN A 428 -4.60 -26.05 -1.06
CA ASN A 428 -5.36 -26.79 -2.08
C ASN A 428 -4.51 -27.25 -3.28
N GLU A 429 -3.20 -27.40 -3.11
CA GLU A 429 -2.26 -27.41 -4.22
C GLU A 429 -2.23 -28.67 -5.10
N GLU A 430 -2.96 -28.59 -6.22
CA GLU A 430 -2.57 -29.11 -7.54
C GLU A 430 -2.07 -27.98 -8.46
N VAL A 431 -1.74 -26.79 -7.91
CA VAL A 431 -1.28 -25.66 -8.72
C VAL A 431 0.02 -26.06 -9.41
N ASP A 432 0.06 -25.90 -10.73
CA ASP A 432 1.21 -26.22 -11.55
C ASP A 432 2.39 -25.28 -11.24
N ARG A 433 3.13 -25.63 -10.20
CA ARG A 433 4.37 -24.96 -9.78
C ARG A 433 5.49 -25.07 -10.81
N SER A 434 5.31 -25.86 -11.88
CA SER A 434 6.30 -25.95 -12.96
C SER A 434 6.34 -24.68 -13.82
N HIS A 435 5.28 -23.86 -13.80
CA HIS A 435 5.25 -22.64 -14.61
C HIS A 435 6.41 -21.69 -14.24
N PRO A 436 7.18 -21.15 -15.22
CA PRO A 436 8.36 -20.32 -14.98
C PRO A 436 8.11 -19.10 -14.08
N ALA A 437 6.90 -18.56 -14.06
CA ALA A 437 6.49 -17.47 -13.17
C ALA A 437 6.70 -17.80 -11.67
N TYR A 438 6.45 -19.04 -11.24
CA TYR A 438 6.69 -19.48 -9.86
C TYR A 438 8.18 -19.62 -9.54
N SER A 439 9.02 -19.87 -10.55
CA SER A 439 10.48 -19.93 -10.40
C SER A 439 11.10 -18.55 -10.18
N VAL A 440 10.40 -17.47 -10.52
CA VAL A 440 10.84 -16.09 -10.23
C VAL A 440 10.68 -15.83 -8.73
N LYS A 441 11.65 -16.31 -7.94
CA LYS A 441 11.68 -16.15 -6.48
C LYS A 441 11.32 -14.72 -6.10
N GLN A 442 10.17 -14.55 -5.46
CA GLN A 442 9.75 -13.27 -4.93
C GLN A 442 10.61 -12.96 -3.71
N SER A 443 11.77 -12.34 -3.95
CA SER A 443 12.55 -11.77 -2.87
C SER A 443 11.69 -10.72 -2.20
N ARG A 444 11.38 -10.91 -0.91
CA ARG A 444 10.76 -9.87 -0.09
C ARG A 444 11.57 -8.60 -0.25
N SER A 445 10.93 -7.54 -0.75
CA SER A 445 11.60 -6.26 -0.86
C SER A 445 12.05 -5.82 0.52
N ILE A 446 13.23 -5.23 0.61
CA ILE A 446 13.66 -4.57 1.85
C ILE A 446 12.79 -3.32 2.07
N ARG A 447 12.34 -2.68 0.98
CA ARG A 447 11.55 -1.45 0.98
C ARG A 447 10.13 -1.75 0.50
N ARG A 448 9.14 -1.49 1.35
CA ARG A 448 7.73 -1.52 0.95
C ARG A 448 7.31 -0.19 0.34
N TRP A 449 6.43 -0.29 -0.63
CA TRP A 449 5.91 0.82 -1.40
C TRP A 449 4.44 1.06 -1.13
N ILE A 450 3.99 2.27 -1.40
CA ILE A 450 2.55 2.52 -1.42
C ILE A 450 1.99 1.95 -2.73
N PRO A 451 0.93 1.13 -2.66
CA PRO A 451 0.24 0.68 -3.86
C PRO A 451 -0.54 1.84 -4.47
N THR A 452 -0.64 1.90 -5.80
CA THR A 452 -1.58 2.82 -6.45
C THR A 452 -2.99 2.21 -6.45
N GLU A 453 -4.01 3.02 -6.76
CA GLU A 453 -5.38 2.55 -7.00
C GLU A 453 -5.40 1.34 -7.94
N SER A 454 -4.70 1.42 -9.07
CA SER A 454 -4.60 0.33 -10.03
C SER A 454 -3.99 -0.95 -9.44
N HIS A 455 -3.03 -0.86 -8.50
CA HIS A 455 -2.48 -2.05 -7.83
C HIS A 455 -3.50 -2.68 -6.90
N THR A 456 -4.22 -1.88 -6.12
CA THR A 456 -5.29 -2.38 -5.25
C THR A 456 -6.42 -3.00 -6.06
N ASP A 457 -6.69 -2.46 -7.24
CA ASP A 457 -7.69 -3.00 -8.16
C ASP A 457 -7.32 -4.39 -8.63
N LEU A 458 -6.09 -4.59 -9.13
CA LEU A 458 -5.60 -5.91 -9.53
C LEU A 458 -5.71 -6.94 -8.41
N VAL A 459 -5.49 -6.52 -7.16
CA VAL A 459 -5.64 -7.40 -5.99
C VAL A 459 -7.09 -7.77 -5.75
N TRP A 460 -8.02 -6.82 -5.77
CA TRP A 460 -9.45 -7.12 -5.63
C TRP A 460 -9.97 -7.98 -6.80
N HIS A 461 -9.49 -7.72 -8.02
CA HIS A 461 -9.74 -8.57 -9.19
C HIS A 461 -9.23 -9.99 -8.99
N ALA A 462 -8.01 -10.15 -8.49
CA ALA A 462 -7.45 -11.46 -8.14
C ALA A 462 -8.31 -12.14 -7.07
N LEU A 463 -8.60 -11.50 -5.94
CA LEU A 463 -9.42 -12.07 -4.86
C LEU A 463 -10.81 -12.51 -5.35
N ALA A 464 -11.50 -11.68 -6.12
CA ALA A 464 -12.85 -11.98 -6.63
C ALA A 464 -12.86 -13.08 -7.70
N ARG A 465 -11.81 -13.20 -8.52
CA ARG A 465 -11.67 -14.29 -9.51
C ARG A 465 -11.21 -15.59 -8.88
N ALA A 466 -10.42 -15.51 -7.82
CA ALA A 466 -9.87 -16.68 -7.14
C ALA A 466 -10.85 -17.30 -6.15
N ALA A 467 -11.90 -16.58 -5.75
CA ALA A 467 -13.00 -17.10 -4.95
C ALA A 467 -13.76 -18.22 -5.71
N PRO A 468 -13.81 -19.45 -5.16
CA PRO A 468 -14.29 -20.62 -5.89
C PRO A 468 -15.81 -20.58 -6.09
N ALA A 469 -16.55 -20.24 -5.03
CA ALA A 469 -18.01 -20.14 -5.08
C ALA A 469 -18.46 -18.69 -5.17
N ARG A 470 -19.62 -18.50 -5.80
CA ARG A 470 -20.24 -17.18 -5.91
C ARG A 470 -20.64 -16.58 -4.55
N ARG A 471 -21.02 -17.43 -3.59
CA ARG A 471 -21.28 -17.01 -2.21
C ARG A 471 -20.04 -16.38 -1.57
N ASP A 472 -18.85 -16.87 -1.91
CA ASP A 472 -17.60 -16.32 -1.39
C ASP A 472 -17.30 -14.96 -2.01
N VAL A 473 -17.58 -14.79 -3.32
CA VAL A 473 -17.49 -13.49 -4.01
C VAL A 473 -18.44 -12.46 -3.37
N ASP A 474 -19.66 -12.89 -3.01
CA ASP A 474 -20.64 -12.02 -2.37
C ASP A 474 -20.22 -11.59 -0.95
N ASN A 475 -19.75 -12.57 -0.16
CA ASN A 475 -19.18 -12.31 1.16
C ASN A 475 -17.96 -11.36 1.07
N LEU A 476 -17.13 -11.52 0.03
CA LEU A 476 -15.99 -10.66 -0.24
C LEU A 476 -16.44 -9.24 -0.62
N TYR A 477 -17.47 -9.11 -1.47
CA TYR A 477 -18.06 -7.83 -1.85
C TYR A 477 -18.61 -7.06 -0.64
N HIS A 478 -19.39 -7.71 0.23
CA HIS A 478 -19.90 -7.05 1.44
C HIS A 478 -18.78 -6.65 2.42
N ARG A 479 -17.72 -7.47 2.53
CA ARG A 479 -16.54 -7.11 3.32
C ARG A 479 -15.80 -5.91 2.72
N PHE A 480 -15.68 -5.87 1.40
CA PHE A 480 -15.16 -4.73 0.66
C PHE A 480 -15.97 -3.46 0.96
N ILE A 481 -17.30 -3.46 0.76
CA ILE A 481 -18.15 -2.28 1.05
C ILE A 481 -18.01 -1.84 2.51
N ARG A 482 -18.07 -2.75 3.47
CA ARG A 482 -17.90 -2.43 4.90
C ARG A 482 -16.53 -1.82 5.19
N TYR A 483 -15.47 -2.35 4.58
CA TYR A 483 -14.12 -1.81 4.74
C TYR A 483 -14.04 -0.37 4.22
N GLN A 484 -14.65 -0.09 3.06
CA GLN A 484 -14.63 1.24 2.45
C GLN A 484 -15.47 2.26 3.21
N LEU A 485 -16.65 1.86 3.69
CA LEU A 485 -17.46 2.70 4.58
C LEU A 485 -16.69 3.06 5.86
N ARG A 486 -15.96 2.12 6.45
CA ARG A 486 -15.12 2.40 7.63
C ARG A 486 -14.00 3.40 7.37
N ILE A 487 -13.40 3.37 6.17
CA ILE A 487 -12.39 4.37 5.78
C ILE A 487 -13.05 5.74 5.68
N ARG A 488 -14.22 5.82 5.03
CA ARG A 488 -14.96 7.07 4.82
C ARG A 488 -15.54 7.67 6.12
N GLU A 489 -16.06 6.83 7.00
CA GLU A 489 -16.65 7.25 8.29
C GLU A 489 -15.57 7.71 9.28
N LYS A 490 -14.35 7.16 9.19
CA LYS A 490 -13.20 7.56 10.01
C LYS A 490 -12.57 8.87 9.49
N ASN A 491 -13.35 9.94 9.53
CA ASN A 491 -12.84 11.20 10.08
C ASN A 491 -12.94 11.07 11.60
N PRO A 492 -11.96 10.45 12.29
CA PRO A 492 -12.11 10.19 13.72
C PRO A 492 -12.29 11.52 14.46
N PRO A 493 -13.16 11.60 15.48
CA PRO A 493 -13.04 12.66 16.48
C PRO A 493 -11.59 12.67 16.99
N GLU A 494 -11.00 13.86 17.14
CA GLU A 494 -9.56 14.12 17.32
C GLU A 494 -8.85 13.30 18.43
N ASP A 495 -9.59 12.65 19.33
CA ASP A 495 -9.07 11.92 20.48
C ASP A 495 -8.70 10.44 20.22
N GLU A 496 -9.08 9.85 19.08
CA GLU A 496 -8.81 8.43 18.83
C GLU A 496 -7.49 8.18 18.09
N THR A 497 -6.40 8.18 18.85
CA THR A 497 -5.09 7.56 18.51
C THR A 497 -5.16 6.04 18.23
N ARG A 498 -6.35 5.47 18.00
CA ARG A 498 -6.63 4.02 18.02
C ARG A 498 -6.89 3.40 16.65
N SER A 499 -6.86 4.17 15.57
CA SER A 499 -6.92 3.56 14.24
C SER A 499 -5.52 3.04 13.87
N SER A 500 -5.36 1.73 13.94
CA SER A 500 -4.24 0.99 13.33
C SER A 500 -4.16 1.15 11.81
N PHE A 501 -5.14 1.83 11.20
CA PHE A 501 -5.10 2.25 9.80
C PHE A 501 -4.80 3.74 9.69
N PRO A 502 -3.76 4.12 8.93
CA PRO A 502 -3.36 5.49 8.71
C PRO A 502 -4.43 6.31 7.96
N PRO A 503 -4.94 7.41 8.53
CA PRO A 503 -6.00 8.23 7.92
C PRO A 503 -5.56 8.94 6.62
N SER A 504 -4.27 9.18 6.43
CA SER A 504 -3.71 9.93 5.29
C SER A 504 -3.62 9.12 3.98
N ILE A 505 -4.22 7.93 3.96
CA ILE A 505 -4.27 7.04 2.80
C ILE A 505 -5.73 6.68 2.53
N GLU A 506 -6.55 7.71 2.35
CA GLU A 506 -7.69 7.61 1.45
C GLU A 506 -7.12 7.33 0.05
N HIS A 507 -6.83 6.06 -0.25
CA HIS A 507 -6.68 5.68 -1.64
C HIS A 507 -8.08 5.65 -2.21
N PRO A 508 -8.44 6.59 -3.10
CA PRO A 508 -9.69 6.47 -3.83
C PRO A 508 -9.67 5.08 -4.44
N ILE A 509 -10.75 4.35 -4.20
CA ILE A 509 -10.87 3.00 -4.72
C ILE A 509 -11.06 3.11 -6.22
N GLY A 510 -10.43 2.20 -6.92
CA GLY A 510 -10.75 1.87 -8.29
C GLY A 510 -12.22 1.77 -8.52
N THR A 511 -12.73 2.62 -9.39
CA THR A 511 -14.01 2.33 -10.05
C THR A 511 -13.97 0.94 -10.69
N SER A 512 -12.79 0.50 -11.16
CA SER A 512 -12.62 -0.82 -11.78
C SER A 512 -12.88 -2.00 -10.84
N VAL A 513 -12.76 -1.85 -9.52
CA VAL A 513 -13.04 -2.94 -8.56
C VAL A 513 -14.50 -3.39 -8.63
N PHE A 514 -15.42 -2.46 -8.82
CA PHE A 514 -16.84 -2.77 -8.94
C PHE A 514 -17.13 -3.59 -10.21
N THR A 515 -16.35 -3.41 -11.28
CA THR A 515 -16.55 -4.17 -12.53
C THR A 515 -16.32 -5.67 -12.35
N VAL A 516 -15.35 -6.11 -11.54
CA VAL A 516 -15.13 -7.54 -11.29
C VAL A 516 -16.23 -8.13 -10.43
N PHE A 517 -16.70 -7.41 -9.40
CA PHE A 517 -17.81 -7.88 -8.58
C PHE A 517 -19.10 -7.94 -9.38
N LEU A 518 -19.38 -6.90 -10.18
CA LEU A 518 -20.54 -6.83 -11.04
C LEU A 518 -20.55 -8.00 -12.04
N SER A 519 -19.45 -8.24 -12.75
CA SER A 519 -19.36 -9.35 -13.71
C SER A 519 -19.52 -10.74 -13.08
N ARG A 520 -19.13 -10.92 -11.81
CA ARG A 520 -19.23 -12.20 -11.08
C ARG A 520 -20.56 -12.40 -10.34
N LEU A 521 -21.22 -11.31 -9.93
CA LEU A 521 -22.40 -11.34 -9.08
C LEU A 521 -23.70 -11.04 -9.83
N LEU A 522 -23.65 -10.49 -11.04
CA LEU A 522 -24.85 -10.29 -11.85
C LEU A 522 -25.48 -11.60 -12.30
N ARG A 523 -26.82 -11.59 -12.33
CA ARG A 523 -27.62 -12.81 -12.39
C ARG A 523 -28.92 -12.59 -13.18
N PRO A 524 -29.25 -13.44 -14.17
CA PRO A 524 -30.50 -13.30 -14.92
C PRO A 524 -31.76 -13.18 -14.07
N ASP A 525 -31.79 -13.86 -12.92
CA ASP A 525 -32.90 -13.91 -11.97
C ASP A 525 -32.89 -12.79 -10.90
N GLU A 526 -31.83 -11.99 -10.79
CA GLU A 526 -31.70 -10.92 -9.78
C GLU A 526 -31.39 -9.54 -10.41
N PRO A 527 -32.23 -9.02 -11.31
CA PRO A 527 -31.95 -7.75 -12.00
C PRO A 527 -31.94 -6.53 -11.06
N ASN A 528 -32.58 -6.63 -9.89
CA ASN A 528 -32.62 -5.54 -8.89
C ASN A 528 -31.27 -5.32 -8.21
N ARG A 529 -30.40 -6.34 -8.22
CA ARG A 529 -29.05 -6.26 -7.62
C ARG A 529 -28.19 -5.19 -8.28
N VAL A 530 -28.45 -4.87 -9.54
CA VAL A 530 -27.81 -3.76 -10.26
C VAL A 530 -27.97 -2.44 -9.50
N SER A 531 -29.19 -2.15 -9.05
CA SER A 531 -29.50 -0.91 -8.32
C SER A 531 -28.78 -0.85 -6.97
N GLU A 532 -28.64 -2.00 -6.31
CA GLU A 532 -27.87 -2.11 -5.06
C GLU A 532 -26.39 -1.79 -5.29
N PHE A 533 -25.77 -2.32 -6.37
CA PHE A 533 -24.37 -2.01 -6.71
C PHE A 533 -24.14 -0.51 -6.90
N PHE A 534 -25.00 0.17 -7.67
CA PHE A 534 -24.87 1.61 -7.89
C PHE A 534 -25.08 2.42 -6.61
N HIS A 535 -26.04 2.02 -5.79
CA HIS A 535 -26.27 2.64 -4.49
C HIS A 535 -25.08 2.45 -3.54
N ASP A 536 -24.46 1.29 -3.55
CA ASP A 536 -23.26 1.01 -2.77
C ASP A 536 -22.03 1.77 -3.30
N MET A 537 -21.89 1.95 -4.62
CA MET A 537 -20.88 2.83 -5.22
C MET A 537 -21.05 4.28 -4.74
N GLU A 538 -22.26 4.82 -4.78
CA GLU A 538 -22.58 6.16 -4.28
C GLU A 538 -22.27 6.30 -2.77
N LYS A 539 -22.66 5.29 -1.98
CA LYS A 539 -22.36 5.22 -0.54
C LYS A 539 -20.88 5.21 -0.21
N VAL A 540 -20.02 4.64 -1.05
CA VAL A 540 -18.57 4.70 -0.86
C VAL A 540 -17.93 5.91 -1.53
N GLY A 541 -18.71 6.75 -2.23
CA GLY A 541 -18.23 7.96 -2.90
C GLY A 541 -17.56 7.70 -4.25
N VAL A 542 -17.87 6.57 -4.89
CA VAL A 542 -17.35 6.18 -6.20
C VAL A 542 -18.42 6.41 -7.26
N ASN A 543 -18.08 7.19 -8.29
CA ASN A 543 -19.00 7.43 -9.41
C ASN A 543 -18.95 6.27 -10.42
N PRO A 544 -20.09 5.83 -10.96
CA PRO A 544 -20.07 4.79 -11.96
C PRO A 544 -19.52 5.25 -13.31
N THR A 545 -18.60 4.47 -13.87
CA THR A 545 -17.97 4.74 -15.16
C THR A 545 -18.72 4.08 -16.33
N ILE A 546 -18.38 4.47 -17.56
CA ILE A 546 -18.97 3.90 -18.77
C ILE A 546 -18.77 2.38 -18.87
N HIS A 547 -17.70 1.83 -18.29
CA HIS A 547 -17.49 0.38 -18.23
C HIS A 547 -18.56 -0.36 -17.41
N HIS A 548 -19.07 0.25 -16.34
CA HIS A 548 -20.18 -0.32 -15.55
C HIS A 548 -21.44 -0.40 -16.40
N PHE A 549 -21.78 0.69 -17.09
CA PHE A 549 -22.92 0.72 -18.00
C PHE A 549 -22.74 -0.24 -19.19
N THR A 550 -21.52 -0.39 -19.71
CA THR A 550 -21.19 -1.35 -20.78
C THR A 550 -21.46 -2.78 -20.34
N LEU A 551 -21.04 -3.16 -19.13
CA LEU A 551 -21.32 -4.48 -18.56
C LEU A 551 -22.82 -4.71 -18.38
N LEU A 552 -23.55 -3.68 -17.92
CA LEU A 552 -24.98 -3.78 -17.69
C LEU A 552 -25.81 -3.90 -18.96
N VAL A 553 -25.55 -3.08 -19.97
CA VAL A 553 -26.27 -3.20 -21.25
C VAL A 553 -25.98 -4.55 -21.88
N THR A 554 -24.73 -5.01 -21.82
CA THR A 554 -24.35 -6.34 -22.31
C THR A 554 -25.13 -7.43 -21.57
N PHE A 555 -25.18 -7.37 -20.23
CA PHE A 555 -25.94 -8.29 -19.40
C PHE A 555 -27.44 -8.30 -19.72
N TYR A 556 -28.07 -7.12 -19.88
CA TYR A 556 -29.50 -7.06 -20.22
C TYR A 556 -29.80 -7.56 -21.64
N VAL A 557 -28.87 -7.41 -22.59
CA VAL A 557 -28.98 -8.06 -23.91
C VAL A 557 -28.99 -9.59 -23.76
N HIS A 558 -28.12 -10.17 -22.91
CA HIS A 558 -28.07 -11.61 -22.70
C HIS A 558 -29.36 -12.18 -22.07
N ILE A 559 -30.06 -11.38 -21.27
CA ILE A 559 -31.35 -11.76 -20.66
C ILE A 559 -32.53 -11.50 -21.62
N GLY A 560 -32.33 -10.72 -22.67
CA GLY A 560 -33.36 -10.30 -23.60
C GLY A 560 -34.21 -9.12 -23.13
N ASP A 561 -33.80 -8.38 -22.08
CA ASP A 561 -34.48 -7.17 -21.62
C ASP A 561 -34.03 -5.94 -22.43
N LEU A 562 -34.41 -5.93 -23.70
CA LEU A 562 -34.05 -4.86 -24.64
C LEU A 562 -34.63 -3.50 -24.21
N LYS A 563 -35.74 -3.48 -23.46
CA LYS A 563 -36.32 -2.24 -22.95
C LYS A 563 -35.37 -1.52 -22.01
N ARG A 564 -34.74 -2.25 -21.07
CA ARG A 564 -33.73 -1.67 -20.17
C ARG A 564 -32.46 -1.25 -20.91
N VAL A 565 -32.02 -2.04 -21.89
CA VAL A 565 -30.87 -1.70 -22.75
C VAL A 565 -31.05 -0.31 -23.38
N PHE A 566 -32.17 -0.11 -24.09
CA PHE A 566 -32.43 1.17 -24.76
C PHE A 566 -32.75 2.30 -23.77
N SER A 567 -33.32 2.00 -22.60
CA SER A 567 -33.47 3.00 -21.53
C SER A 567 -32.12 3.53 -21.05
N ILE A 568 -31.13 2.66 -20.85
CA ILE A 568 -29.78 3.06 -20.41
C ILE A 568 -29.10 3.88 -21.52
N VAL A 569 -29.15 3.40 -22.77
CA VAL A 569 -28.60 4.13 -23.92
C VAL A 569 -29.22 5.53 -24.02
N HIS A 570 -30.54 5.63 -23.88
CA HIS A 570 -31.25 6.90 -23.94
C HIS A 570 -30.82 7.87 -22.83
N ILE A 571 -30.69 7.39 -21.59
CA ILE A 571 -30.21 8.21 -20.46
C ILE A 571 -28.79 8.73 -20.73
N LEU A 572 -27.89 7.88 -21.22
CA LEU A 572 -26.51 8.25 -21.54
C LEU A 572 -26.44 9.29 -22.69
N GLU A 573 -27.23 9.11 -23.73
CA GLU A 573 -27.29 10.03 -24.88
C GLU A 573 -27.95 11.38 -24.53
N GLN A 574 -29.00 11.37 -23.70
CA GLN A 574 -29.66 12.60 -23.25
C GLN A 574 -28.79 13.42 -22.31
N ALA A 575 -28.00 12.77 -21.45
CA ALA A 575 -27.08 13.45 -20.57
C ALA A 575 -25.94 14.14 -21.35
N HIS A 576 -25.61 13.62 -22.54
CA HIS A 576 -24.49 14.10 -23.36
C HIS A 576 -24.91 14.26 -24.82
N PRO A 577 -25.79 15.24 -25.14
CA PRO A 577 -26.24 15.47 -26.49
C PRO A 577 -25.07 15.89 -27.38
N VAL A 578 -25.00 15.33 -28.58
CA VAL A 578 -23.95 15.61 -29.55
C VAL A 578 -24.54 16.36 -30.74
N GLU A 579 -24.15 17.62 -30.90
CA GLU A 579 -24.61 18.46 -32.01
C GLU A 579 -23.96 18.06 -33.35
N SER A 580 -22.74 17.55 -33.30
CA SER A 580 -21.98 17.13 -34.48
C SER A 580 -21.14 15.87 -34.23
N PRO A 581 -21.05 14.95 -35.20
CA PRO A 581 -20.30 13.70 -35.02
C PRO A 581 -18.83 13.95 -34.67
N ILE A 582 -18.33 13.27 -33.64
CA ILE A 582 -16.96 13.39 -33.17
C ILE A 582 -16.08 12.36 -33.92
N PRO A 583 -14.89 12.73 -34.44
CA PRO A 583 -13.92 11.77 -34.93
C PRO A 583 -13.60 10.68 -33.89
N MET A 584 -13.65 9.41 -34.30
CA MET A 584 -13.43 8.28 -33.39
C MET A 584 -12.10 8.35 -32.62
N GLN A 585 -11.04 8.86 -33.26
CA GLN A 585 -9.73 9.06 -32.64
C GLN A 585 -9.83 9.95 -31.40
N LEU A 586 -10.57 11.05 -31.50
CA LEU A 586 -10.75 11.97 -30.37
C LEU A 586 -11.49 11.30 -29.23
N SER A 587 -12.48 10.44 -29.50
CA SER A 587 -13.17 9.68 -28.44
C SER A 587 -12.24 8.69 -27.75
N LEU A 588 -11.36 8.01 -28.50
CA LEU A 588 -10.38 7.10 -27.92
C LEU A 588 -9.32 7.86 -27.10
N GLU A 589 -9.05 9.13 -27.42
CA GLU A 589 -8.10 9.95 -26.67
C GLU A 589 -8.73 10.67 -25.45
N THR A 590 -9.97 11.15 -25.56
CA THR A 590 -10.62 11.97 -24.51
C THR A 590 -11.10 11.18 -23.30
N VAL A 591 -11.44 9.91 -23.48
CA VAL A 591 -11.93 9.05 -22.39
C VAL A 591 -10.83 8.80 -21.34
N HIS A 592 -9.55 9.00 -21.68
CA HIS A 592 -8.42 8.38 -20.96
C HIS A 592 -7.65 9.33 -20.04
N GLY A 593 -8.17 10.55 -19.77
CA GLY A 593 -7.44 11.52 -18.93
C GLY A 593 -8.26 12.54 -18.16
N GLN A 594 -9.59 12.59 -18.37
CA GLN A 594 -10.45 13.44 -17.55
C GLN A 594 -10.93 12.62 -16.35
N ARG A 595 -10.66 13.13 -15.14
CA ARG A 595 -11.32 12.60 -13.94
C ARG A 595 -12.82 12.63 -14.21
N PRO A 596 -13.54 11.52 -13.96
CA PRO A 596 -14.98 11.48 -14.21
C PRO A 596 -15.61 12.63 -13.43
N GLU A 597 -16.17 13.60 -14.15
CA GLU A 597 -16.97 14.62 -13.51
C GLU A 597 -18.14 13.91 -12.80
N PRO A 598 -18.53 14.37 -11.60
CA PRO A 598 -19.66 13.78 -10.90
C PRO A 598 -20.90 13.85 -11.80
N GLY A 599 -21.40 12.69 -12.25
CA GLY A 599 -22.51 12.63 -13.18
C GLY A 599 -22.59 11.32 -13.97
N ILE A 600 -23.50 11.32 -14.94
CA ILE A 600 -23.70 10.24 -15.91
C ILE A 600 -22.48 10.22 -16.84
N PRO A 601 -21.84 9.07 -17.13
CA PRO A 601 -20.65 9.03 -17.99
C PRO A 601 -21.01 9.20 -19.47
N ILE A 602 -20.05 9.70 -20.25
CA ILE A 602 -20.18 9.86 -21.71
C ILE A 602 -20.07 8.48 -22.37
N PRO A 603 -21.04 8.08 -23.23
CA PRO A 603 -20.92 6.82 -23.97
C PRO A 603 -19.81 6.91 -25.03
N ASP A 604 -18.88 5.96 -24.97
CA ASP A 604 -17.68 5.91 -25.80
C ASP A 604 -17.76 4.83 -26.89
N VAL A 605 -16.74 4.79 -27.77
CA VAL A 605 -16.66 3.81 -28.86
C VAL A 605 -16.70 2.37 -28.32
N VAL A 606 -16.10 2.11 -27.17
CA VAL A 606 -16.05 0.78 -26.54
C VAL A 606 -17.45 0.33 -26.09
N PHE A 607 -18.25 1.23 -25.52
CA PHE A 607 -19.65 0.99 -25.14
C PHE A 607 -20.48 0.55 -26.33
N TYR A 608 -20.53 1.32 -27.42
CA TYR A 608 -21.32 0.95 -28.60
C TYR A 608 -20.79 -0.31 -29.28
N THR A 609 -19.47 -0.50 -29.31
CA THR A 609 -18.88 -1.69 -29.92
C THR A 609 -19.28 -2.95 -29.16
N SER A 610 -19.21 -2.92 -27.83
CA SER A 610 -19.60 -4.04 -26.96
C SER A 610 -21.09 -4.33 -27.07
N LEU A 611 -21.93 -3.28 -27.02
CA LEU A 611 -23.38 -3.41 -27.16
C LEU A 611 -23.78 -3.97 -28.53
N LEU A 612 -23.20 -3.45 -29.60
CA LEU A 612 -23.44 -3.94 -30.96
C LEU A 612 -23.03 -5.41 -31.09
N GLY A 613 -21.86 -5.77 -30.55
CA GLY A 613 -21.38 -7.15 -30.52
C GLY A 613 -22.38 -8.08 -29.85
N ALA A 614 -22.85 -7.72 -28.66
CA ALA A 614 -23.82 -8.50 -27.89
C ALA A 614 -25.17 -8.67 -28.63
N LEU A 615 -25.70 -7.60 -29.25
CA LEU A 615 -26.96 -7.64 -30.00
C LEU A 615 -26.85 -8.54 -31.23
N VAL A 616 -25.73 -8.46 -31.96
CA VAL A 616 -25.47 -9.30 -33.14
C VAL A 616 -25.33 -10.76 -32.74
N GLU A 617 -24.64 -11.05 -31.64
CA GLU A 617 -24.48 -12.40 -31.09
C GLU A 617 -25.84 -13.05 -30.76
N HIS A 618 -26.78 -12.26 -30.21
CA HIS A 618 -28.14 -12.72 -29.87
C HIS A 618 -29.15 -12.57 -31.01
N LYS A 619 -28.71 -12.21 -32.22
CA LYS A 619 -29.55 -12.06 -33.43
C LYS A 619 -30.65 -10.99 -33.34
N TYR A 620 -30.49 -9.98 -32.48
CA TYR A 620 -31.38 -8.82 -32.37
C TYR A 620 -31.09 -7.80 -33.48
N LEU A 621 -31.50 -8.13 -34.70
CA LEU A 621 -31.12 -7.37 -35.91
C LEU A 621 -31.62 -5.92 -35.90
N GLN A 622 -32.87 -5.67 -35.50
CA GLN A 622 -33.46 -4.32 -35.57
C GLN A 622 -32.77 -3.39 -34.58
N GLU A 623 -32.52 -3.88 -33.38
CA GLU A 623 -31.85 -3.20 -32.29
C GLU A 623 -30.39 -2.92 -32.64
N ALA A 624 -29.69 -3.90 -33.23
CA ALA A 624 -28.31 -3.72 -33.68
C ALA A 624 -28.19 -2.66 -34.80
N GLN A 625 -29.17 -2.58 -35.71
CA GLN A 625 -29.23 -1.52 -36.70
C GLN A 625 -29.44 -0.14 -36.06
N GLU A 626 -30.28 -0.06 -35.03
CA GLU A 626 -30.55 1.20 -34.32
C GLU A 626 -29.31 1.68 -33.56
N ILE A 627 -28.63 0.79 -32.83
CA ILE A 627 -27.35 1.11 -32.18
C ILE A 627 -26.30 1.56 -33.19
N ARG A 628 -26.26 0.97 -34.39
CA ARG A 628 -25.38 1.45 -35.47
C ARG A 628 -25.76 2.86 -35.95
N ARG A 629 -27.05 3.21 -36.00
CA ARG A 629 -27.48 4.58 -36.35
C ARG A 629 -27.05 5.58 -35.29
N LEU A 630 -27.30 5.28 -34.01
CA LEU A 630 -26.86 6.11 -32.88
C LEU A 630 -25.34 6.29 -32.89
N PHE A 631 -24.59 5.21 -33.12
CA PHE A 631 -23.15 5.27 -33.28
C PHE A 631 -22.72 6.22 -34.40
N ASN A 632 -23.31 6.11 -35.60
CA ASN A 632 -22.96 6.98 -36.73
C ASN A 632 -23.41 8.44 -36.54
N HIS A 633 -24.43 8.66 -35.71
CA HIS A 633 -24.84 10.01 -35.32
C HIS A 633 -23.81 10.65 -34.40
N ARG A 634 -23.25 9.87 -33.47
CA ARG A 634 -22.28 10.34 -32.47
C ARG A 634 -20.85 10.39 -32.98
N PHE A 635 -20.44 9.44 -33.81
CA PHE A 635 -19.05 9.24 -34.21
C PHE A 635 -18.85 9.09 -35.72
N ILE A 636 -17.72 9.61 -36.20
CA ILE A 636 -17.24 9.37 -37.56
C ILE A 636 -16.47 8.05 -37.59
N HIS A 637 -17.01 7.03 -38.26
CA HIS A 637 -16.34 5.73 -38.40
C HIS A 637 -15.10 5.82 -39.31
N ILE A 638 -13.94 5.46 -38.77
CA ILE A 638 -12.69 5.31 -39.52
C ILE A 638 -12.36 3.81 -39.56
N LYS A 639 -12.41 3.22 -40.76
CA LYS A 639 -12.09 1.79 -40.96
C LYS A 639 -10.68 1.48 -40.48
N TYR A 640 -10.50 0.30 -39.88
CA TYR A 640 -9.24 -0.24 -39.35
C TYR A 640 -8.68 0.46 -38.12
N LEU A 641 -9.30 1.55 -37.67
CA LEU A 641 -8.90 2.22 -36.44
C LEU A 641 -9.30 1.40 -35.20
N HIS A 642 -10.50 0.84 -35.19
CA HIS A 642 -11.03 0.03 -34.09
C HIS A 642 -11.51 -1.33 -34.61
N ARG A 643 -10.58 -2.29 -34.68
CA ARG A 643 -10.81 -3.63 -35.24
C ARG A 643 -12.06 -4.35 -34.67
N PRO A 644 -12.35 -4.32 -33.35
CA PRO A 644 -13.54 -4.97 -32.82
C PRO A 644 -14.85 -4.41 -33.40
N LEU A 645 -14.90 -3.10 -33.66
CA LEU A 645 -16.08 -2.44 -34.24
C LEU A 645 -16.26 -2.83 -35.71
N ASP A 646 -15.17 -2.87 -36.48
CA ASP A 646 -15.20 -3.32 -37.88
C ASP A 646 -15.74 -4.74 -38.00
N ILE A 647 -15.28 -5.64 -37.11
CA ILE A 647 -15.80 -7.01 -37.02
C ILE A 647 -17.30 -7.00 -36.67
N GLY A 648 -17.71 -6.17 -35.71
CA GLY A 648 -19.12 -5.97 -35.36
C GLY A 648 -19.98 -5.55 -36.55
N PHE A 649 -19.53 -4.58 -37.36
CA PHE A 649 -20.24 -4.15 -38.57
C PHE A 649 -20.28 -5.20 -39.67
N ILE A 650 -19.21 -5.99 -39.83
CA ILE A 650 -19.19 -7.11 -40.78
C ILE A 650 -20.23 -8.16 -40.35
N ARG A 651 -20.23 -8.56 -39.07
CA ARG A 651 -21.18 -9.54 -38.54
C ARG A 651 -22.63 -9.05 -38.62
N LEU A 652 -22.89 -7.76 -38.37
CA LEU A 652 -24.22 -7.17 -38.56
C LEU A 652 -24.70 -7.29 -40.00
N LYS A 653 -23.83 -7.05 -40.99
CA LYS A 653 -24.18 -7.23 -42.41
C LYS A 653 -24.46 -8.68 -42.78
N GLN A 654 -23.71 -9.61 -42.19
CA GLN A 654 -23.94 -11.05 -42.37
C GLN A 654 -25.31 -11.44 -41.80
N LEU A 655 -25.62 -11.02 -40.58
CA LEU A 655 -26.92 -11.26 -39.94
C LEU A 655 -28.09 -10.67 -40.76
N GLN A 656 -27.92 -9.47 -41.31
CA GLN A 656 -28.89 -8.86 -42.22
C GLN A 656 -29.15 -9.76 -43.44
N HIS A 657 -28.07 -10.23 -44.07
CA HIS A 657 -28.17 -11.08 -45.25
C HIS A 657 -28.86 -12.42 -44.96
N GLU A 658 -28.59 -13.02 -43.79
CA GLU A 658 -29.25 -14.25 -43.35
C GLU A 658 -30.76 -14.05 -43.17
N VAL A 659 -31.19 -12.96 -42.52
CA VAL A 659 -32.62 -12.65 -42.33
C VAL A 659 -33.30 -12.37 -43.67
N ASP A 660 -32.64 -11.68 -44.60
CA ASP A 660 -33.19 -11.41 -45.93
C ASP A 660 -33.32 -12.70 -46.75
N GLN A 661 -32.33 -13.61 -46.69
CA GLN A 661 -32.44 -14.92 -47.31
C GLN A 661 -33.58 -15.76 -46.72
N GLN A 662 -33.78 -15.73 -45.40
CA GLN A 662 -34.90 -16.41 -44.75
C GLN A 662 -36.25 -15.84 -45.19
N ARG A 663 -36.38 -14.51 -45.31
CA ARG A 663 -37.59 -13.86 -45.84
C ARG A 663 -37.88 -14.25 -47.30
N VAL A 664 -36.86 -14.34 -48.14
CA VAL A 664 -37.02 -14.81 -49.53
C VAL A 664 -37.46 -16.28 -49.57
N ARG A 665 -36.91 -17.14 -48.71
CA ARG A 665 -37.32 -18.54 -48.61
C ARG A 665 -38.77 -18.69 -48.13
N LEU A 666 -39.17 -17.94 -47.11
CA LEU A 666 -40.55 -17.96 -46.58
C LEU A 666 -41.57 -17.40 -47.59
N THR A 667 -41.25 -16.30 -48.27
CA THR A 667 -42.13 -15.75 -49.32
C THR A 667 -42.23 -16.67 -50.53
N GLY A 668 -41.14 -17.34 -50.91
CA GLY A 668 -41.14 -18.39 -51.93
C GLY A 668 -42.00 -19.60 -51.55
N PHE A 669 -41.93 -20.03 -50.28
CA PHE A 669 -42.76 -21.12 -49.75
C PHE A 669 -44.25 -20.76 -49.75
N LEU A 670 -44.62 -19.58 -49.22
CA LEU A 670 -46.00 -19.11 -49.18
C LEU A 670 -46.61 -18.94 -50.58
N ARG A 671 -45.82 -18.48 -51.57
CA ARG A 671 -46.28 -18.43 -52.97
C ARG A 671 -46.57 -19.82 -53.52
N ARG A 672 -45.71 -20.81 -53.24
CA ARG A 672 -45.93 -22.20 -53.68
C ARG A 672 -47.15 -22.82 -53.02
N THR A 673 -47.36 -22.60 -51.72
CA THR A 673 -48.54 -23.13 -51.01
C THR A 673 -49.84 -22.47 -51.46
N ASN A 674 -49.86 -21.16 -51.71
CA ASN A 674 -51.05 -20.48 -52.24
C ASN A 674 -51.41 -20.93 -53.65
N CYS A 675 -50.41 -21.22 -54.52
CA CYS A 675 -50.69 -21.81 -55.83
C CYS A 675 -51.30 -23.21 -55.72
N LEU A 676 -50.89 -24.01 -54.73
CA LEU A 676 -51.49 -25.34 -54.49
C LEU A 676 -52.91 -25.23 -53.92
N PHE A 677 -53.19 -24.23 -53.08
CA PHE A 677 -54.52 -24.01 -52.50
C PHE A 677 -55.54 -23.43 -53.50
N LEU A 678 -55.07 -22.79 -54.57
CA LEU A 678 -55.93 -22.34 -55.69
C LEU A 678 -56.16 -23.44 -56.74
N LEU A 679 -55.39 -24.53 -56.68
CA LEU A 679 -55.54 -25.70 -57.57
C LEU A 679 -56.40 -26.81 -56.94
N TYR A 680 -56.67 -26.74 -55.64
CA TYR A 680 -57.69 -27.51 -54.92
C TYR A 680 -58.97 -26.70 -54.81
#